data_AF-A0A3D4RUI0-F1
#
_entry.id   AF-A0A3D4RUI0-F1
#
_cell.length_a   1.000
_cell.length_b   1.000
_cell.length_c   1.000
_cell.angle_alpha   90.00
_cell.angle_beta   90.00
_cell.angle_gamma   90.00
#
_symmetry.space_group_name_H-M   'P 1'
#
loop_
_entity.id
_entity.type
_entity.pdbx_description
1 polymer ?
#
loop_
_entity_poly.entity_id
_entity_poly.type
_entity_poly.pdbx_seq_one_letter_code
_entity_poly.pdbx_strand_id
1 'polypeptide(L)'
;MLGKLGEIPRAQGLEWVDIAYRPTDRNQPVYRFLIAVGADFRHTEDEIEHFVFPIDRCRGIVQTHLEATDATPVEVSQVPQRESLLQAADSELLSEIATQLYHPVRILEQVEACGKVGKRRGTTEKYVAARTQMEKRLAELWCKTLHLPEVGMHDNFFEVGGNSLLAVQLIYYIRERFEIELPLNQLLDTPTIAELALRLEALSDTPETGIKPLIYLLSTPRAGSTLLRVMLMGHSEIFAPPELHLLPFDTLKHRTEVLADARMEFLKIGLVETIQSLEGLGSSEAFDKVQSLEASGFTIKQTYEWLQTLVGDRYLVDKSPSYAVDLSVLRRAEELGGKPFYIFLFRHPLAVMESFVRNEFGKLMDVQDDPWVYSERLWSTYNSNLLGFLSGVPDERQFSICYEELVQEPEKTMREFCQKLGVSFQAAMCRPYEGDRMTVGLFDGTLSCGDPNFTRHAAIDASLAKAWEKHKDKVRQMRPDTVELAERLGYKLAGVSAGVPEGLEEEQQHVEYALNPAQTAFMQRFGDDPVWHIVQIFKIVDPAFDVERLANCLQMVVDHHGALRTAFALHDSVWVQREYRQVLVQPDFEDISSYNAAAQAERLSAVERELNARIDIHRAPLLACSILKLTEQEYRMLMVVHHLIADGVALTVMDRDLFSLYRGRQEELQGAQENCRDYVREVDLLGDTSTLDKHFEFWSERLSKTSMCCPKDNPQGDNRIATQSMFERSLQWCDWNIDMAALKVRLFDCIAVALYRQLGVWTETSNPVLAHRLHRRNLDCKRQYAGVVGWFAGDVPVSLDLTKPLEGQLAEFQAQIKALPMGGLTYEVLSNQGRLPRAHAVGAVRLNYQPMHLMPELDGVELEYRLFEPPPHECAYLLDIIARTGDRDLQIIVRYSKEIYREETIRAFVDGWFDNARTIFGEVEGWAQDDEQVLTTV
;
A
#
# COMPACT_ATOMS: atom_id res chain seq x y z
N MET A 1 16.49 27.84 12.90
CA MET A 1 17.02 26.84 11.95
C MET A 1 18.20 27.37 11.15
N LEU A 2 18.06 28.45 10.36
CA LEU A 2 19.15 28.95 9.48
C LEU A 2 20.45 29.35 10.21
N GLY A 3 20.38 29.92 11.43
CA GLY A 3 21.57 30.23 12.23
C GLY A 3 22.36 29.00 12.69
N LYS A 4 21.69 27.88 13.00
CA LYS A 4 22.33 26.62 13.40
C LYS A 4 23.00 25.90 12.22
N LEU A 5 22.44 26.03 11.01
CA LEU A 5 23.05 25.53 9.78
C LEU A 5 24.35 26.26 9.41
N GLY A 6 24.57 27.49 9.90
CA GLY A 6 25.85 28.21 9.74
C GLY A 6 26.93 27.81 10.75
N GLU A 7 26.55 27.22 11.90
CA GLU A 7 27.49 26.76 12.93
C GLU A 7 28.09 25.39 12.62
N ILE A 8 27.32 24.48 12.01
CA ILE A 8 27.75 23.10 11.68
C ILE A 8 28.92 23.07 10.67
N PRO A 9 28.94 23.86 9.58
CA PRO A 9 30.06 23.92 8.63
C PRO A 9 31.32 24.50 9.26
N ARG A 10 31.19 25.51 10.12
CA ARG A 10 32.34 26.10 10.86
C ARG A 10 32.99 25.10 11.80
N ALA A 11 32.20 24.23 12.45
CA ALA A 11 32.71 23.14 13.27
C ALA A 11 33.48 22.08 12.46
N GLN A 12 33.26 21.99 11.14
CA GLN A 12 33.94 21.08 10.22
C GLN A 12 35.02 21.75 9.35
N GLY A 13 35.45 22.97 9.68
CA GLY A 13 36.55 23.66 8.99
C GLY A 13 36.14 24.45 7.74
N LEU A 14 34.84 24.68 7.51
CA LEU A 14 34.31 25.53 6.43
C LEU A 14 33.95 26.92 6.98
N GLU A 15 34.58 27.98 6.48
CA GLU A 15 34.52 29.28 7.17
C GLU A 15 33.19 30.05 7.00
N TRP A 16 32.51 29.97 5.84
CA TRP A 16 31.28 30.71 5.57
C TRP A 16 30.31 29.96 4.62
N VAL A 17 29.00 30.09 4.86
CA VAL A 17 27.92 29.64 3.97
C VAL A 17 26.96 30.80 3.76
N ASP A 18 26.66 31.14 2.50
CA ASP A 18 25.69 32.18 2.15
C ASP A 18 24.41 31.53 1.59
N ILE A 19 23.25 31.97 2.08
CA ILE A 19 21.95 31.38 1.75
C ILE A 19 21.10 32.46 1.06
N ALA A 20 20.91 32.33 -0.25
CA ALA A 20 20.09 33.24 -1.03
C ALA A 20 18.75 32.60 -1.40
N TYR A 21 17.65 33.34 -1.16
CA TYR A 21 16.30 32.95 -1.54
C TYR A 21 15.90 33.64 -2.85
N ARG A 22 15.41 32.87 -3.83
CA ARG A 22 14.76 33.43 -5.02
C ARG A 22 13.44 32.70 -5.28
N PRO A 23 12.30 33.40 -5.34
CA PRO A 23 11.05 32.79 -5.76
C PRO A 23 11.12 32.41 -7.24
N THR A 24 10.62 31.23 -7.61
CA THR A 24 10.41 30.82 -9.00
C THR A 24 8.93 30.57 -9.29
N ASP A 25 8.49 30.82 -10.52
CA ASP A 25 7.08 30.92 -10.98
C ASP A 25 6.21 29.63 -10.85
N ARG A 26 6.70 28.58 -10.17
CA ARG A 26 5.96 27.35 -9.90
C ARG A 26 5.99 26.98 -8.43
N ASN A 27 5.39 27.80 -7.56
CA ASN A 27 4.94 27.52 -6.18
C ASN A 27 5.79 26.59 -5.27
N GLN A 28 7.07 26.35 -5.56
CA GLN A 28 7.99 25.60 -4.73
C GLN A 28 9.12 26.54 -4.30
N PRO A 29 9.29 26.83 -3.00
CA PRO A 29 10.44 27.58 -2.53
C PRO A 29 11.69 26.69 -2.66
N VAL A 30 12.63 27.14 -3.50
CA VAL A 30 13.93 26.47 -3.69
C VAL A 30 15.00 27.28 -2.96
N TYR A 31 15.76 26.63 -2.07
CA TYR A 31 16.92 27.23 -1.42
C TYR A 31 18.18 26.89 -2.22
N ARG A 32 19.03 27.90 -2.49
CA ARG A 32 20.39 27.70 -3.00
C ARG A 32 21.37 27.77 -1.85
N PHE A 33 22.29 26.82 -1.81
CA PHE A 33 23.44 26.84 -0.91
C PHE A 33 24.70 27.13 -1.71
N LEU A 34 25.48 28.12 -1.26
CA LEU A 34 26.85 28.33 -1.72
C LEU A 34 27.81 27.75 -0.68
N ILE A 35 28.66 26.82 -1.10
CA ILE A 35 29.72 26.26 -0.25
C ILE A 35 31.05 26.55 -0.96
N ALA A 36 31.94 27.29 -0.30
CA ALA A 36 33.30 27.53 -0.77
C ALA A 36 34.30 27.01 0.27
N VAL A 37 35.42 26.43 -0.20
CA VAL A 37 36.49 25.88 0.65
C VAL A 37 37.78 26.67 0.38
N GLY A 38 38.26 27.43 1.37
CA GLY A 38 39.57 28.12 1.33
C GLY A 38 39.53 29.61 1.64
N ALA A 39 40.59 30.10 2.29
CA ALA A 39 40.65 31.40 2.99
C ALA A 39 40.90 32.65 2.11
N ASP A 40 40.88 32.55 0.79
CA ASP A 40 41.07 33.71 -0.10
C ASP A 40 40.12 33.64 -1.29
N PHE A 41 39.04 34.42 -1.28
CA PHE A 41 38.14 34.55 -2.43
C PHE A 41 37.92 36.00 -2.86
N ARG A 42 38.51 36.35 -4.00
CA ARG A 42 37.91 37.21 -5.02
C ARG A 42 37.92 36.43 -6.33
N HIS A 43 36.85 35.70 -6.64
CA HIS A 43 36.61 35.15 -7.97
C HIS A 43 35.13 35.28 -8.37
N THR A 44 34.94 35.32 -9.69
CA THR A 44 33.72 35.69 -10.44
C THR A 44 32.68 34.56 -10.48
N GLU A 45 31.41 34.90 -10.77
CA GLU A 45 30.22 34.03 -10.69
C GLU A 45 30.33 32.64 -11.37
N ASP A 46 31.29 32.43 -12.27
CA ASP A 46 31.42 31.21 -13.07
C ASP A 46 32.08 30.01 -12.34
N GLU A 47 32.63 30.19 -11.13
CA GLU A 47 33.28 29.12 -10.35
C GLU A 47 32.43 28.62 -9.15
N ILE A 48 31.16 29.00 -9.08
CA ILE A 48 30.23 28.65 -7.99
C ILE A 48 29.37 27.44 -8.39
N GLU A 49 29.44 26.36 -7.61
CA GLU A 49 28.50 25.23 -7.76
C GLU A 49 27.16 25.51 -7.08
N HIS A 50 26.06 25.17 -7.77
CA HIS A 50 24.69 25.38 -7.30
C HIS A 50 24.03 24.06 -6.94
N PHE A 51 23.70 23.88 -5.66
CA PHE A 51 22.88 22.76 -5.20
C PHE A 51 21.43 23.21 -5.00
N VAL A 52 20.49 22.45 -5.55
CA VAL A 52 19.04 22.69 -5.50
C VAL A 52 18.38 21.46 -4.86
N PHE A 53 17.73 21.65 -3.71
CA PHE A 53 17.04 20.58 -3.00
C PHE A 53 15.56 20.88 -2.77
N PRO A 54 14.66 19.87 -2.89
CA PRO A 54 13.27 19.97 -2.45
C PRO A 54 13.15 20.09 -0.93
N ILE A 55 12.14 20.81 -0.45
CA ILE A 55 11.97 21.17 0.98
C ILE A 55 11.89 19.95 1.91
N ASP A 56 11.32 18.84 1.42
CA ASP A 56 11.05 17.64 2.21
C ASP A 56 12.33 16.83 2.51
N ARG A 57 13.32 16.87 1.59
CA ARG A 57 14.64 16.25 1.83
C ARG A 57 15.44 16.99 2.90
N CYS A 58 15.38 18.32 2.92
CA CYS A 58 16.10 19.13 3.91
C CYS A 58 15.56 18.90 5.33
N ARG A 59 14.26 18.61 5.46
CA ARG A 59 13.60 18.44 6.75
C ARG A 59 13.98 17.12 7.44
N GLY A 60 14.10 16.03 6.68
CA GLY A 60 14.53 14.72 7.20
C GLY A 60 16.02 14.65 7.58
N ILE A 61 16.88 15.34 6.82
CA ILE A 61 18.34 15.34 7.07
C ILE A 61 18.68 16.13 8.35
N VAL A 62 18.00 17.25 8.61
CA VAL A 62 18.29 18.12 9.75
C VAL A 62 17.77 17.57 11.08
N GLN A 63 16.68 16.79 11.06
CA GLN A 63 16.08 16.26 12.30
C GLN A 63 16.84 15.04 12.84
N THR A 64 17.41 14.22 11.95
CA THR A 64 18.08 12.96 12.31
C THR A 64 19.51 13.17 12.84
N HIS A 65 20.18 14.26 12.46
CA HIS A 65 21.58 14.51 12.84
C HIS A 65 21.77 15.34 14.13
N LEU A 66 20.68 15.88 14.72
CA LEU A 66 20.74 16.69 15.94
C LEU A 66 20.84 15.85 17.24
N GLU A 67 20.67 14.53 17.16
CA GLU A 67 20.61 13.65 18.34
C GLU A 67 21.85 12.77 18.53
N ALA A 68 22.79 12.77 17.59
CA ALA A 68 23.97 11.92 17.63
C ALA A 68 25.24 12.69 17.25
N THR A 69 25.95 13.25 18.22
CA THR A 69 27.39 13.51 18.06
C THR A 69 28.06 13.68 19.42
N ASP A 70 28.83 12.66 19.79
CA ASP A 70 29.94 12.76 20.74
C ASP A 70 31.08 11.92 20.14
N ALA A 71 31.92 12.52 19.29
CA ALA A 71 33.13 11.87 18.78
C ALA A 71 34.19 12.87 18.29
N THR A 72 35.43 12.61 18.73
CA THR A 72 36.69 13.32 18.48
C THR A 72 37.22 13.20 17.03
N PRO A 73 38.06 14.16 16.57
CA PRO A 73 38.46 14.30 15.17
C PRO A 73 39.56 13.31 14.75
N VAL A 74 39.45 12.82 13.51
CA VAL A 74 40.52 12.11 12.78
C VAL A 74 41.08 13.08 11.73
N GLU A 75 42.40 13.32 11.74
CA GLU A 75 43.09 14.07 10.68
C GLU A 75 43.27 13.18 9.44
N VAL A 76 42.83 13.66 8.28
CA VAL A 76 43.18 13.08 6.97
C VAL A 76 43.92 14.14 6.17
N SER A 77 45.24 14.02 6.15
CA SER A 77 46.10 14.68 5.18
C SER A 77 46.13 13.88 3.87
N GLN A 78 45.97 14.58 2.75
CA GLN A 78 46.07 14.16 1.33
C GLN A 78 44.73 13.87 0.64
N VAL A 79 44.26 14.88 -0.11
CA VAL A 79 43.14 14.79 -1.08
C VAL A 79 43.74 14.71 -2.49
N PRO A 80 43.42 13.71 -3.33
CA PRO A 80 43.81 13.69 -4.74
C PRO A 80 42.99 14.67 -5.60
N GLN A 81 43.54 15.03 -6.76
CA GLN A 81 43.04 16.08 -7.64
C GLN A 81 41.67 15.79 -8.30
N ARG A 82 40.98 16.91 -8.57
CA ARG A 82 39.64 17.20 -9.14
C ARG A 82 38.98 16.19 -10.09
N GLU A 83 39.71 15.34 -10.81
CA GLU A 83 39.13 14.36 -11.75
C GLU A 83 38.72 13.04 -11.08
N SER A 84 39.29 12.72 -9.92
CA SER A 84 39.02 11.47 -9.20
C SER A 84 37.74 11.47 -8.35
N LEU A 85 37.19 12.63 -7.99
CA LEU A 85 35.96 12.74 -7.20
C LEU A 85 34.68 12.65 -8.05
N LEU A 86 34.74 12.98 -9.34
CA LEU A 86 33.59 12.87 -10.25
C LEU A 86 33.34 11.42 -10.72
N GLN A 87 34.32 10.53 -10.62
CA GLN A 87 34.16 9.10 -10.87
C GLN A 87 33.84 8.28 -9.61
N ALA A 88 34.12 8.81 -8.41
CA ALA A 88 33.87 8.12 -7.15
C ALA A 88 32.50 8.44 -6.50
N ALA A 89 31.71 9.33 -7.11
CA ALA A 89 30.33 9.57 -6.69
C ALA A 89 29.39 8.52 -7.28
N ASP A 90 29.70 7.25 -7.04
CA ASP A 90 28.86 6.14 -7.41
C ASP A 90 27.65 6.09 -6.47
N SER A 91 26.47 5.85 -7.04
CA SER A 91 25.19 5.85 -6.30
C SER A 91 25.14 4.81 -5.18
N GLU A 92 26.09 3.89 -5.18
CA GLU A 92 26.25 2.79 -4.23
C GLU A 92 26.77 3.24 -2.86
N LEU A 93 27.67 4.24 -2.75
CA LEU A 93 28.13 4.72 -1.44
C LEU A 93 27.02 5.48 -0.69
N LEU A 94 26.17 6.21 -1.42
CA LEU A 94 24.98 6.85 -0.85
C LEU A 94 23.89 5.82 -0.53
N SER A 95 23.80 4.74 -1.30
CA SER A 95 22.93 3.59 -1.01
C SER A 95 23.44 2.80 0.20
N GLU A 96 24.75 2.59 0.36
CA GLU A 96 25.37 1.94 1.52
C GLU A 96 25.26 2.80 2.77
N ILE A 97 25.50 4.11 2.67
CA ILE A 97 25.29 5.03 3.79
C ILE A 97 23.81 5.06 4.18
N ALA A 98 22.88 5.04 3.21
CA ALA A 98 21.46 4.90 3.50
C ALA A 98 21.15 3.54 4.16
N THR A 99 21.71 2.44 3.63
CA THR A 99 21.44 1.07 4.12
C THR A 99 22.04 0.82 5.51
N GLN A 100 23.20 1.39 5.82
CA GLN A 100 23.82 1.30 7.14
C GLN A 100 23.19 2.24 8.18
N LEU A 101 22.50 3.31 7.76
CA LEU A 101 21.72 4.19 8.63
C LEU A 101 20.33 3.64 8.98
N TYR A 102 19.89 2.54 8.36
CA TYR A 102 18.54 1.95 8.53
C TYR A 102 18.46 0.80 9.56
N HIS A 103 19.37 0.72 10.54
CA HIS A 103 19.25 -0.25 11.65
C HIS A 103 19.27 0.39 13.05
N PRO A 104 18.17 1.06 13.47
CA PRO A 104 17.99 1.47 14.87
C PRO A 104 17.92 0.27 15.83
N VAL A 105 17.43 -0.88 15.33
CA VAL A 105 17.16 -2.08 16.14
C VAL A 105 18.44 -2.83 16.51
N ARG A 106 19.45 -2.92 15.64
CA ARG A 106 20.71 -3.62 15.97
C ARG A 106 21.63 -2.84 16.90
N ILE A 107 21.52 -1.51 16.93
CA ILE A 107 22.24 -0.68 17.92
C ILE A 107 21.57 -0.80 19.29
N LEU A 108 20.23 -0.88 19.35
CA LEU A 108 19.50 -1.13 20.59
C LEU A 108 19.74 -2.54 21.14
N GLU A 109 19.80 -3.58 20.30
CA GLU A 109 20.10 -4.95 20.72
C GLU A 109 21.53 -5.11 21.28
N GLN A 110 22.52 -4.39 20.72
CA GLN A 110 23.89 -4.38 21.26
C GLN A 110 24.03 -3.54 22.54
N VAL A 111 23.15 -2.56 22.76
CA VAL A 111 23.08 -1.77 24.01
C VAL A 111 22.33 -2.54 25.10
N GLU A 112 21.27 -3.29 24.76
CA GLU A 112 20.56 -4.19 25.69
C GLU A 112 21.41 -5.39 26.13
N ALA A 113 22.29 -5.90 25.26
CA ALA A 113 23.26 -6.93 25.60
C ALA A 113 24.28 -6.47 26.69
N CYS A 114 24.36 -5.18 26.99
CA CYS A 114 25.23 -4.62 28.04
C CYS A 114 24.50 -4.23 29.34
N GLY A 115 23.18 -4.48 29.46
CA GLY A 115 22.35 -4.09 30.61
C GLY A 115 22.38 -5.11 31.76
N LYS A 116 23.12 -4.79 32.83
CA LYS A 116 23.19 -5.56 34.08
C LYS A 116 21.79 -5.88 34.65
N VAL A 117 21.52 -7.17 34.89
CA VAL A 117 20.40 -7.64 35.72
C VAL A 117 20.45 -6.94 37.09
N GLY A 118 19.52 -6.01 37.30
CA GLY A 118 19.42 -5.21 38.52
C GLY A 118 19.00 -6.06 39.71
N LYS A 119 19.95 -6.43 40.57
CA LYS A 119 19.65 -6.86 41.95
C LYS A 119 19.16 -5.65 42.75
N ARG A 120 18.05 -5.82 43.47
CA ARG A 120 17.47 -4.91 44.49
C ARG A 120 18.61 -4.27 45.31
N ARG A 121 18.96 -3.01 45.05
CA ARG A 121 19.86 -2.25 45.93
C ARG A 121 19.04 -1.92 47.18
N GLY A 122 19.49 -2.47 48.31
CA GLY A 122 18.71 -2.46 49.55
C GLY A 122 18.35 -1.05 50.00
N THR A 123 17.06 -0.74 49.98
CA THR A 123 16.45 0.26 50.86
C THR A 123 15.93 -0.48 52.09
N THR A 124 16.36 -0.02 53.27
CA THR A 124 16.10 -0.57 54.60
C THR A 124 14.68 -0.28 55.13
N GLU A 125 13.69 -0.15 54.24
CA GLU A 125 12.31 0.11 54.63
C GLU A 125 11.45 -1.16 54.52
N LYS A 126 10.64 -1.42 55.54
CA LYS A 126 9.75 -2.58 55.59
C LYS A 126 8.79 -2.52 54.40
N TYR A 127 8.72 -3.59 53.61
CA TYR A 127 7.67 -3.78 52.61
C TYR A 127 6.29 -3.57 53.23
N VAL A 128 5.49 -2.68 52.63
CA VAL A 128 4.09 -2.43 52.97
C VAL A 128 3.26 -2.63 51.70
N ALA A 129 2.30 -3.56 51.74
CA ALA A 129 1.47 -3.90 50.59
C ALA A 129 0.42 -2.81 50.28
N ALA A 130 0.04 -2.71 49.01
CA ALA A 130 -1.04 -1.83 48.54
C ALA A 130 -2.38 -2.14 49.23
N ARG A 131 -3.07 -1.08 49.69
CA ARG A 131 -4.26 -1.15 50.54
C ARG A 131 -5.53 -0.89 49.73
N THR A 132 -5.54 0.16 48.90
CA THR A 132 -6.71 0.53 48.07
C THR A 132 -6.73 -0.21 46.74
N GLN A 133 -7.88 -0.21 46.04
CA GLN A 133 -7.99 -0.84 44.73
C GLN A 133 -7.14 -0.10 43.68
N MET A 134 -7.03 1.22 43.78
CA MET A 134 -6.17 2.04 42.92
C MET A 134 -4.68 1.71 43.16
N GLU A 135 -4.25 1.68 44.43
CA GLU A 135 -2.87 1.31 44.80
C GLU A 135 -2.51 -0.09 44.29
N LYS A 136 -3.42 -1.07 44.36
CA LYS A 136 -3.17 -2.44 43.87
C LYS A 136 -2.98 -2.50 42.36
N ARG A 137 -3.83 -1.80 41.60
CA ARG A 137 -3.74 -1.75 40.13
C ARG A 137 -2.46 -1.02 39.68
N LEU A 138 -2.07 0.03 40.39
CA LEU A 138 -0.78 0.72 40.15
C LEU A 138 0.41 -0.17 40.51
N ALA A 139 0.35 -0.93 41.61
CA ALA A 139 1.40 -1.87 41.97
C ALA A 139 1.59 -2.96 40.90
N GLU A 140 0.50 -3.50 40.33
CA GLU A 140 0.54 -4.45 39.21
C GLU A 140 1.21 -3.84 37.96
N LEU A 141 0.84 -2.60 37.62
CA LEU A 141 1.43 -1.86 36.51
C LEU A 141 2.93 -1.63 36.73
N TRP A 142 3.34 -1.22 37.92
CA TRP A 142 4.75 -1.00 38.24
C TRP A 142 5.55 -2.30 38.21
N CYS A 143 5.01 -3.40 38.72
CA CYS A 143 5.65 -4.72 38.61
C CYS A 143 5.87 -5.11 37.15
N LYS A 144 4.88 -4.85 36.28
CA LYS A 144 4.97 -5.12 34.84
C LYS A 144 6.01 -4.23 34.15
N THR A 145 5.99 -2.93 34.42
CA THR A 145 6.88 -1.95 33.78
C THR A 145 8.33 -2.05 34.27
N LEU A 146 8.55 -2.34 35.55
CA LEU A 146 9.88 -2.44 36.14
C LEU A 146 10.45 -3.88 36.13
N HIS A 147 9.67 -4.85 35.66
CA HIS A 147 9.99 -6.28 35.72
C HIS A 147 10.37 -6.77 37.13
N LEU A 148 9.68 -6.24 38.15
CA LEU A 148 9.87 -6.62 39.54
C LEU A 148 8.77 -7.59 40.00
N PRO A 149 9.11 -8.60 40.82
CA PRO A 149 8.13 -9.56 41.33
C PRO A 149 7.14 -8.93 42.32
N GLU A 150 7.56 -7.88 43.04
CA GLU A 150 6.75 -7.15 44.01
C GLU A 150 7.26 -5.71 44.18
N VAL A 151 6.35 -4.78 44.43
CA VAL A 151 6.64 -3.37 44.76
C VAL A 151 5.76 -2.97 45.95
N GLY A 152 6.37 -2.34 46.97
CA GLY A 152 5.70 -1.80 48.15
C GLY A 152 5.04 -0.44 47.87
N MET A 153 4.00 -0.09 48.61
CA MET A 153 3.22 1.13 48.35
C MET A 153 4.01 2.44 48.56
N HIS A 154 5.10 2.38 49.31
CA HIS A 154 6.02 3.50 49.57
C HIS A 154 7.33 3.38 48.79
N ASP A 155 7.49 2.34 47.96
CA ASP A 155 8.67 2.20 47.13
C ASP A 155 8.71 3.36 46.12
N ASN A 156 9.84 4.05 46.05
CA ASN A 156 10.05 5.11 45.10
C ASN A 156 10.40 4.53 43.72
N PHE A 157 9.65 4.91 42.69
CA PHE A 157 9.78 4.41 41.31
C PHE A 157 11.23 4.41 40.81
N PHE A 158 11.97 5.49 41.06
CA PHE A 158 13.33 5.67 40.57
C PHE A 158 14.36 4.93 41.43
N GLU A 159 14.09 4.73 42.71
CA GLU A 159 14.98 3.98 43.60
C GLU A 159 14.90 2.47 43.38
N VAL A 160 13.75 1.96 42.94
CA VAL A 160 13.56 0.52 42.63
C VAL A 160 13.95 0.13 41.21
N GLY A 161 14.49 1.05 40.41
CA GLY A 161 15.05 0.76 39.08
C GLY A 161 14.34 1.44 37.90
N GLY A 162 13.36 2.31 38.16
CA GLY A 162 12.72 3.12 37.15
C GLY A 162 13.66 4.19 36.56
N ASN A 163 13.49 4.46 35.26
CA ASN A 163 14.19 5.53 34.55
C ASN A 163 13.17 6.33 33.70
N SER A 164 13.61 7.41 33.04
CA SER A 164 12.73 8.28 32.27
C SER A 164 11.98 7.56 31.13
N LEU A 165 12.57 6.53 30.53
CA LEU A 165 11.91 5.72 29.49
C LEU A 165 10.77 4.88 30.09
N LEU A 166 11.06 4.19 31.21
CA LEU A 166 10.06 3.41 31.94
C LEU A 166 8.96 4.29 32.55
N ALA A 167 9.28 5.52 32.94
CA ALA A 167 8.33 6.51 33.42
C ALA A 167 7.33 6.92 32.31
N VAL A 168 7.82 7.14 31.08
CA VAL A 168 6.97 7.42 29.91
C VAL A 168 6.07 6.23 29.58
N GLN A 169 6.60 5.00 29.63
CA GLN A 169 5.81 3.79 29.44
C GLN A 169 4.74 3.60 30.53
N LEU A 170 5.09 3.87 31.79
CA LEU A 170 4.14 3.82 32.90
C LEU A 170 3.01 4.83 32.72
N ILE A 171 3.32 6.06 32.29
CA ILE A 171 2.32 7.09 31.99
C ILE A 171 1.39 6.66 30.87
N TYR A 172 1.93 6.07 29.80
CA TYR A 172 1.12 5.49 28.73
C TYR A 172 0.16 4.42 29.27
N TYR A 173 0.63 3.49 30.10
CA TYR A 173 -0.25 2.47 30.66
C TYR A 173 -1.25 3.01 31.69
N ILE A 174 -0.93 4.09 32.40
CA ILE A 174 -1.89 4.79 33.27
C ILE A 174 -3.00 5.41 32.44
N ARG A 175 -2.66 6.05 31.30
CA ARG A 175 -3.65 6.58 30.35
C ARG A 175 -4.55 5.47 29.80
N GLU A 176 -3.98 4.37 29.34
CA GLU A 176 -4.72 3.23 28.80
C GLU A 176 -5.64 2.57 29.84
N ARG A 177 -5.18 2.41 31.09
CA ARG A 177 -5.88 1.59 32.09
C ARG A 177 -6.81 2.37 33.02
N PHE A 178 -6.56 3.67 33.19
CA PHE A 178 -7.35 4.53 34.07
C PHE A 178 -8.00 5.70 33.34
N GLU A 179 -7.77 5.88 32.04
CA GLU A 179 -8.30 6.99 31.22
C GLU A 179 -7.93 8.39 31.76
N ILE A 180 -6.82 8.48 32.51
CA ILE A 180 -6.33 9.73 33.11
C ILE A 180 -5.03 10.14 32.43
N GLU A 181 -4.98 11.38 31.94
CA GLU A 181 -3.72 11.97 31.47
C GLU A 181 -2.88 12.45 32.66
N LEU A 182 -1.69 11.84 32.81
CA LEU A 182 -0.72 12.19 33.84
C LEU A 182 0.56 12.73 33.18
N PRO A 183 0.87 14.04 33.30
CA PRO A 183 2.11 14.57 32.76
C PRO A 183 3.33 14.08 33.58
N LEU A 184 4.47 13.91 32.93
CA LEU A 184 5.67 13.29 33.53
C LEU A 184 6.18 13.97 34.80
N ASN A 185 6.04 15.30 34.88
CA ASN A 185 6.38 16.04 36.09
C ASN A 185 5.55 15.60 37.31
N GLN A 186 4.29 15.21 37.13
CA GLN A 186 3.47 14.74 38.26
C GLN A 186 3.91 13.37 38.78
N LEU A 187 4.43 12.49 37.92
CA LEU A 187 5.04 11.23 38.36
C LEU A 187 6.36 11.48 39.11
N LEU A 188 7.13 12.51 38.73
CA LEU A 188 8.34 12.93 39.43
C LEU A 188 8.02 13.51 40.82
N ASP A 189 6.93 14.27 40.93
CA ASP A 189 6.49 14.92 42.17
C ASP A 189 5.82 13.94 43.15
N THR A 190 5.27 12.83 42.66
CA THR A 190 4.61 11.78 43.47
C THR A 190 5.17 10.39 43.15
N PRO A 191 6.46 10.14 43.44
CA PRO A 191 7.19 8.98 42.93
C PRO A 191 6.90 7.69 43.69
N THR A 192 5.83 7.62 44.50
CA THR A 192 5.39 6.41 45.22
C THR A 192 3.97 6.03 44.83
N ILE A 193 3.63 4.73 44.92
CA ILE A 193 2.29 4.22 44.58
C ILE A 193 1.20 4.90 45.43
N ALA A 194 1.46 5.13 46.73
CA ALA A 194 0.52 5.76 47.65
C ALA A 194 0.16 7.19 47.23
N GLU A 195 1.16 7.99 46.87
CA GLU A 195 0.98 9.40 46.50
C GLU A 195 0.35 9.52 45.11
N LEU A 196 0.79 8.67 44.17
CA LEU A 196 0.26 8.63 42.82
C LEU A 196 -1.21 8.19 42.78
N ALA A 197 -1.59 7.21 43.61
CA ALA A 197 -2.99 6.76 43.72
C ALA A 197 -3.92 7.90 44.16
N LEU A 198 -3.54 8.65 45.20
CA LEU A 198 -4.31 9.80 45.67
C LEU A 198 -4.44 10.88 44.59
N ARG A 199 -3.39 11.06 43.79
CA ARG A 199 -3.39 12.05 42.70
C ARG A 199 -4.30 11.65 41.56
N LEU A 200 -4.27 10.38 41.15
CA LEU A 200 -5.16 9.85 40.11
C LEU A 200 -6.62 9.87 40.57
N GLU A 201 -6.91 9.54 41.84
CA GLU A 201 -8.25 9.64 42.41
C GLU A 201 -8.79 11.08 42.35
N ALA A 202 -7.95 12.08 42.63
CA ALA A 202 -8.32 13.50 42.50
C ALA A 202 -8.52 13.97 41.05
N LEU A 203 -7.91 13.30 40.07
CA LEU A 203 -8.07 13.59 38.64
C LEU A 203 -9.30 12.87 38.04
N SER A 204 -9.72 11.74 38.62
CA SER A 204 -10.95 11.05 38.22
C SER A 204 -12.24 11.73 38.71
N ASP A 205 -12.16 12.54 39.76
CA ASP A 205 -13.32 13.22 40.39
C ASP A 205 -13.63 14.61 39.76
N THR A 206 -13.20 14.89 38.52
CA THR A 206 -13.66 16.10 37.82
C THR A 206 -15.18 16.03 37.56
N PRO A 207 -15.97 17.04 37.96
CA PRO A 207 -17.43 17.04 37.78
C PRO A 207 -17.81 16.99 36.30
N GLU A 208 -18.87 16.24 35.96
CA GLU A 208 -19.55 16.33 34.66
C GLU A 208 -19.81 17.81 34.33
N THR A 209 -19.11 18.32 33.32
CA THR A 209 -19.43 19.62 32.73
C THR A 209 -20.82 19.48 32.11
N GLY A 210 -21.75 20.38 32.45
CA GLY A 210 -23.13 20.40 31.93
C GLY A 210 -23.26 20.73 30.44
N ILE A 211 -22.31 20.28 29.62
CA ILE A 211 -22.24 20.48 28.18
C ILE A 211 -22.99 19.35 27.49
N LYS A 212 -24.00 19.68 26.67
CA LYS A 212 -24.76 18.68 25.91
C LYS A 212 -23.85 17.98 24.88
N PRO A 213 -24.08 16.67 24.61
CA PRO A 213 -23.31 15.95 23.60
C PRO A 213 -23.56 16.52 22.19
N LEU A 214 -22.53 16.48 21.35
CA LEU A 214 -22.63 16.86 19.94
C LEU A 214 -23.55 15.89 19.19
N ILE A 215 -24.25 16.40 18.17
CA ILE A 215 -25.01 15.58 17.23
C ILE A 215 -24.31 15.55 15.88
N TYR A 216 -23.93 14.38 15.38
CA TYR A 216 -23.40 14.23 14.03
C TYR A 216 -24.49 13.74 13.08
N LEU A 217 -24.81 14.55 12.05
CA LEU A 217 -25.72 14.16 10.98
C LEU A 217 -24.92 13.57 9.82
N LEU A 218 -24.96 12.26 9.70
CA LEU A 218 -24.22 11.45 8.75
C LEU A 218 -25.13 11.02 7.59
N SER A 219 -24.69 11.29 6.36
CA SER A 219 -25.48 11.00 5.16
C SER A 219 -24.61 10.97 3.91
N THR A 220 -25.04 10.24 2.88
CA THR A 220 -24.45 10.37 1.55
C THR A 220 -24.77 11.74 0.92
N PRO A 221 -23.95 12.24 -0.03
CA PRO A 221 -24.29 13.44 -0.78
C PRO A 221 -25.64 13.24 -1.46
N ARG A 222 -26.47 14.29 -1.47
CA ARG A 222 -27.82 14.27 -2.07
C ARG A 222 -28.85 13.34 -1.38
N ALA A 223 -28.55 12.80 -0.20
CA ALA A 223 -29.51 12.05 0.63
C ALA A 223 -30.65 12.91 1.22
N GLY A 224 -30.58 14.25 1.12
CA GLY A 224 -31.63 15.15 1.62
C GLY A 224 -31.33 15.76 3.00
N SER A 225 -30.08 15.73 3.44
CA SER A 225 -29.64 16.22 4.75
C SER A 225 -29.86 17.71 4.98
N THR A 226 -29.96 18.53 3.93
CA THR A 226 -30.35 19.95 4.05
C THR A 226 -31.77 20.11 4.61
N LEU A 227 -32.73 19.32 4.12
CA LEU A 227 -34.10 19.35 4.65
C LEU A 227 -34.11 18.97 6.12
N LEU A 228 -33.48 17.83 6.46
CA LEU A 228 -33.44 17.33 7.84
C LEU A 228 -32.81 18.36 8.79
N ARG A 229 -31.69 18.99 8.41
CA ARG A 229 -31.05 20.05 9.19
C ARG A 229 -32.02 21.20 9.53
N VAL A 230 -32.78 21.68 8.54
CA VAL A 230 -33.74 22.79 8.75
C VAL A 230 -34.93 22.35 9.61
N MET A 231 -35.36 21.09 9.48
CA MET A 231 -36.37 20.51 10.36
C MET A 231 -35.86 20.47 11.82
N LEU A 232 -34.60 20.09 12.05
CA LEU A 232 -33.98 20.12 13.37
C LEU A 232 -33.94 21.54 13.96
N MET A 233 -33.67 22.57 13.15
CA MET A 233 -33.72 23.98 13.58
C MET A 233 -35.13 24.47 13.99
N GLY A 234 -36.18 23.70 13.70
CA GLY A 234 -37.52 23.96 14.22
C GLY A 234 -37.71 23.61 15.69
N HIS A 235 -36.70 23.05 16.36
CA HIS A 235 -36.71 22.72 17.78
C HIS A 235 -35.90 23.74 18.59
N SER A 236 -36.48 24.31 19.65
CA SER A 236 -35.79 25.33 20.45
C SER A 236 -34.52 24.86 21.16
N GLU A 237 -34.39 23.56 21.43
CA GLU A 237 -33.20 22.97 22.06
C GLU A 237 -32.15 22.44 21.08
N ILE A 238 -32.30 22.63 19.77
CA ILE A 238 -31.35 22.12 18.77
C ILE A 238 -30.88 23.28 17.89
N PHE A 239 -29.56 23.40 17.75
CA PHE A 239 -28.93 24.33 16.84
C PHE A 239 -28.21 23.54 15.74
N ALA A 240 -28.71 23.65 14.51
CA ALA A 240 -28.20 22.88 13.37
C ALA A 240 -27.62 23.80 12.27
N PRO A 241 -26.38 24.28 12.43
CA PRO A 241 -25.72 25.16 11.46
C PRO A 241 -25.46 24.46 10.10
N PRO A 242 -25.12 25.24 9.05
CA PRO A 242 -24.59 24.72 7.79
C PRO A 242 -23.34 23.85 7.97
N GLU A 243 -22.86 23.27 6.88
CA GLU A 243 -21.74 22.32 6.89
C GLU A 243 -20.45 22.94 7.49
N LEU A 244 -20.05 22.48 8.68
CA LEU A 244 -18.88 23.02 9.38
C LEU A 244 -17.57 22.48 8.82
N HIS A 245 -17.57 21.21 8.40
CA HIS A 245 -16.41 20.49 7.86
C HIS A 245 -15.15 20.63 8.74
N LEU A 246 -15.29 20.25 10.01
CA LEU A 246 -14.27 20.36 11.06
C LEU A 246 -13.61 19.01 11.38
N LEU A 247 -14.40 17.94 11.45
CA LEU A 247 -13.99 16.62 11.94
C LEU A 247 -12.71 16.03 11.32
N PRO A 248 -12.39 16.23 10.02
CA PRO A 248 -11.19 15.68 9.40
C PRO A 248 -9.87 16.33 9.83
N PHE A 249 -9.88 17.39 10.66
CA PHE A 249 -8.71 18.21 10.94
C PHE A 249 -8.37 18.26 12.43
N ASP A 250 -7.09 18.50 12.76
CA ASP A 250 -6.64 18.66 14.15
C ASP A 250 -6.82 20.10 14.66
N THR A 251 -6.60 21.07 13.76
CA THR A 251 -6.66 22.50 14.05
C THR A 251 -7.38 23.26 12.93
N LEU A 252 -7.93 24.42 13.26
CA LEU A 252 -8.51 25.33 12.26
C LEU A 252 -7.48 25.81 11.24
N LYS A 253 -6.22 25.96 11.66
CA LYS A 253 -5.10 26.28 10.75
C LYS A 253 -4.89 25.19 9.71
N HIS A 254 -4.79 23.93 10.15
CA HIS A 254 -4.63 22.78 9.26
C HIS A 254 -5.81 22.68 8.27
N ARG A 255 -7.04 22.87 8.77
CA ARG A 255 -8.24 22.96 7.92
C ARG A 255 -8.10 24.00 6.82
N THR A 256 -7.61 25.19 7.14
CA THR A 256 -7.53 26.28 6.16
C THR A 256 -6.42 26.12 5.14
N GLU A 257 -5.31 25.51 5.54
CA GLU A 257 -4.20 25.12 4.65
C GLU A 257 -4.64 24.06 3.64
N VAL A 258 -5.36 23.02 4.09
CA VAL A 258 -5.86 21.94 3.19
C VAL A 258 -6.95 22.44 2.25
N LEU A 259 -7.85 23.28 2.74
CA LEU A 259 -8.95 23.84 1.96
C LEU A 259 -8.53 25.11 1.17
N ALA A 260 -7.24 25.34 0.95
CA ALA A 260 -6.72 26.50 0.19
C ALA A 260 -6.90 26.38 -1.34
N ASP A 261 -7.26 25.21 -1.85
CA ASP A 261 -7.66 25.03 -3.25
C ASP A 261 -8.98 25.80 -3.51
N ALA A 262 -9.00 26.66 -4.53
CA ALA A 262 -10.17 27.44 -4.94
C ALA A 262 -11.41 26.57 -5.21
N ARG A 263 -11.21 25.30 -5.57
CA ARG A 263 -12.31 24.33 -5.77
C ARG A 263 -12.96 23.89 -4.46
N MET A 264 -12.25 23.92 -3.33
CA MET A 264 -12.72 23.48 -2.01
C MET A 264 -13.06 24.64 -1.07
N GLU A 265 -12.84 25.87 -1.51
CA GLU A 265 -13.04 27.09 -0.73
C GLU A 265 -14.47 27.24 -0.20
N PHE A 266 -15.47 26.72 -0.93
CA PHE A 266 -16.87 26.73 -0.50
C PHE A 266 -17.11 25.95 0.81
N LEU A 267 -16.28 24.96 1.15
CA LEU A 267 -16.38 24.19 2.40
C LEU A 267 -16.01 25.02 3.63
N LYS A 268 -15.35 26.18 3.45
CA LYS A 268 -14.99 27.06 4.55
C LYS A 268 -16.18 27.87 5.09
N ILE A 269 -17.21 28.08 4.27
CA ILE A 269 -18.27 29.05 4.48
C ILE A 269 -19.16 28.72 5.69
N GLY A 270 -19.46 27.43 5.94
CA GLY A 270 -20.44 27.08 6.97
C GLY A 270 -20.02 27.49 8.39
N LEU A 271 -18.72 27.45 8.71
CA LEU A 271 -18.22 27.96 10.01
C LEU A 271 -18.40 29.49 10.12
N VAL A 272 -18.15 30.23 9.04
CA VAL A 272 -18.32 31.68 8.99
C VAL A 272 -19.78 32.06 9.20
N GLU A 273 -20.71 31.43 8.47
CA GLU A 273 -22.16 31.66 8.62
C GLU A 273 -22.64 31.31 10.04
N THR A 274 -22.07 30.27 10.64
CA THR A 274 -22.40 29.86 12.02
C THR A 274 -22.04 30.92 13.04
N ILE A 275 -20.81 31.44 12.97
CA ILE A 275 -20.31 32.48 13.88
C ILE A 275 -21.09 33.77 13.67
N GLN A 276 -21.34 34.13 12.41
CA GLN A 276 -22.16 35.29 12.07
C GLN A 276 -23.54 35.21 12.71
N SER A 277 -24.21 34.06 12.61
CA SER A 277 -25.53 33.85 13.18
C SER A 277 -25.55 33.85 14.71
N LEU A 278 -24.54 33.25 15.35
CA LEU A 278 -24.49 33.13 16.82
C LEU A 278 -24.08 34.45 17.51
N GLU A 279 -23.16 35.20 16.92
CA GLU A 279 -22.63 36.44 17.51
C GLU A 279 -23.28 37.72 16.94
N GLY A 280 -24.12 37.61 15.90
CA GLY A 280 -24.80 38.75 15.29
C GLY A 280 -23.84 39.69 14.54
N LEU A 281 -22.75 39.14 13.99
CA LEU A 281 -21.69 39.90 13.35
C LEU A 281 -22.01 40.29 11.90
N GLY A 282 -21.33 41.31 11.40
CA GLY A 282 -21.22 41.54 9.96
C GLY A 282 -20.38 40.45 9.30
N SER A 283 -20.58 40.25 8.00
CA SER A 283 -19.89 39.23 7.22
C SER A 283 -18.35 39.31 7.25
N SER A 284 -17.79 40.51 7.08
CA SER A 284 -16.34 40.73 7.17
C SER A 284 -15.83 40.43 8.58
N GLU A 285 -16.58 40.83 9.60
CA GLU A 285 -16.21 40.62 11.00
C GLU A 285 -16.21 39.13 11.36
N ALA A 286 -17.16 38.35 10.84
CA ALA A 286 -17.20 36.91 11.02
C ALA A 286 -16.02 36.21 10.32
N PHE A 287 -15.65 36.66 9.12
CA PHE A 287 -14.48 36.15 8.40
C PHE A 287 -13.17 36.46 9.15
N ASP A 288 -13.01 37.71 9.60
CA ASP A 288 -11.85 38.16 10.40
C ASP A 288 -11.74 37.38 11.72
N LYS A 289 -12.89 37.07 12.35
CA LYS A 289 -12.96 36.24 13.57
C LYS A 289 -12.46 34.82 13.31
N VAL A 290 -12.93 34.17 12.24
CA VAL A 290 -12.46 32.83 11.85
C VAL A 290 -10.97 32.84 11.56
N GLN A 291 -10.49 33.83 10.79
CA GLN A 291 -9.08 33.98 10.47
C GLN A 291 -8.21 34.19 11.72
N SER A 292 -8.72 34.93 12.71
CA SER A 292 -8.05 35.12 14.00
C SER A 292 -7.96 33.81 14.79
N LEU A 293 -9.02 33.00 14.81
CA LEU A 293 -9.02 31.69 15.45
C LEU A 293 -8.03 30.73 14.76
N GLU A 294 -8.01 30.72 13.44
CA GLU A 294 -7.04 29.95 12.64
C GLU A 294 -5.59 30.36 12.96
N ALA A 295 -5.30 31.65 13.01
CA ALA A 295 -3.98 32.17 13.34
C ALA A 295 -3.54 31.82 14.76
N SER A 296 -4.48 31.67 15.70
CA SER A 296 -4.21 31.32 17.10
C SER A 296 -3.90 29.82 17.32
N GLY A 297 -4.08 28.97 16.29
CA GLY A 297 -3.84 27.53 16.39
C GLY A 297 -4.93 26.77 17.15
N PHE A 298 -6.16 27.29 17.17
CA PHE A 298 -7.32 26.65 17.81
C PHE A 298 -7.49 25.20 17.31
N THR A 299 -7.59 24.25 18.25
CA THR A 299 -7.87 22.85 17.91
C THR A 299 -9.34 22.65 17.53
N ILE A 300 -9.65 21.57 16.81
CA ILE A 300 -11.05 21.26 16.48
C ILE A 300 -11.87 20.95 17.73
N LYS A 301 -11.29 20.28 18.73
CA LYS A 301 -11.95 20.06 20.03
C LYS A 301 -12.34 21.39 20.69
N GLN A 302 -11.38 22.32 20.82
CA GLN A 302 -11.64 23.66 21.37
C GLN A 302 -12.66 24.43 20.54
N THR A 303 -12.68 24.22 19.21
CA THR A 303 -13.66 24.86 18.33
C THR A 303 -15.08 24.36 18.64
N TYR A 304 -15.30 23.04 18.77
CA TYR A 304 -16.60 22.51 19.16
C TYR A 304 -17.01 22.97 20.57
N GLU A 305 -16.09 22.93 21.54
CA GLU A 305 -16.36 23.40 22.91
C GLU A 305 -16.76 24.88 22.91
N TRP A 306 -16.04 25.72 22.17
CA TRP A 306 -16.34 27.14 22.02
C TRP A 306 -17.69 27.37 21.35
N LEU A 307 -17.97 26.72 20.22
CA LEU A 307 -19.27 26.81 19.55
C LEU A 307 -20.39 26.37 20.49
N GLN A 308 -20.19 25.31 21.27
CA GLN A 308 -21.16 24.84 22.25
C GLN A 308 -21.40 25.87 23.36
N THR A 309 -20.39 26.64 23.79
CA THR A 309 -20.60 27.76 24.73
C THR A 309 -21.48 28.87 24.17
N LEU A 310 -21.37 29.16 22.85
CA LEU A 310 -22.21 30.13 22.17
C LEU A 310 -23.64 29.62 21.95
N VAL A 311 -23.77 28.31 21.74
CA VAL A 311 -25.05 27.64 21.51
C VAL A 311 -25.86 27.49 22.81
N GLY A 312 -25.18 27.44 23.96
CA GLY A 312 -25.77 27.33 25.30
C GLY A 312 -26.26 25.91 25.60
N ASP A 313 -27.43 25.79 26.26
CA ASP A 313 -28.04 24.50 26.63
C ASP A 313 -28.72 23.77 25.45
N ARG A 314 -28.41 24.15 24.21
CA ARG A 314 -28.95 23.51 23.00
C ARG A 314 -27.95 22.48 22.48
N TYR A 315 -28.45 21.43 21.82
CA TYR A 315 -27.61 20.49 21.09
C TYR A 315 -27.00 21.18 19.87
N LEU A 316 -25.67 21.10 19.70
CA LEU A 316 -24.99 21.51 18.48
C LEU A 316 -24.94 20.34 17.49
N VAL A 317 -25.48 20.55 16.28
CA VAL A 317 -25.41 19.57 15.18
C VAL A 317 -24.28 19.91 14.23
N ASP A 318 -23.43 18.94 13.90
CA ASP A 318 -22.51 19.03 12.75
C ASP A 318 -22.98 18.10 11.64
N LYS A 319 -23.16 18.66 10.45
CA LYS A 319 -23.53 17.96 9.24
C LYS A 319 -22.41 18.16 8.23
N SER A 320 -21.77 17.08 7.78
CA SER A 320 -20.88 17.13 6.61
C SER A 320 -20.92 15.79 5.86
N PRO A 321 -21.33 15.75 4.58
CA PRO A 321 -21.41 14.48 3.84
C PRO A 321 -20.06 13.77 3.79
N SER A 322 -18.97 14.51 3.55
CA SER A 322 -17.61 13.99 3.40
C SER A 322 -17.06 13.23 4.61
N TYR A 323 -17.69 13.30 5.78
CA TYR A 323 -17.23 12.50 6.93
C TYR A 323 -17.37 11.01 6.70
N ALA A 324 -18.33 10.58 5.89
CA ALA A 324 -18.66 9.17 5.71
C ALA A 324 -17.82 8.44 4.64
N VAL A 325 -16.94 9.14 3.91
CA VAL A 325 -16.04 8.47 2.94
C VAL A 325 -14.83 7.82 3.62
N ASP A 326 -14.39 8.33 4.77
CA ASP A 326 -13.23 7.81 5.49
C ASP A 326 -13.63 7.39 6.92
N LEU A 327 -13.44 6.10 7.23
CA LEU A 327 -13.72 5.55 8.56
C LEU A 327 -12.85 6.17 9.66
N SER A 328 -11.63 6.60 9.35
CA SER A 328 -10.75 7.27 10.31
C SER A 328 -11.36 8.60 10.76
N VAL A 329 -11.97 9.36 9.83
CA VAL A 329 -12.67 10.61 10.14
C VAL A 329 -13.88 10.35 11.05
N LEU A 330 -14.63 9.28 10.82
CA LEU A 330 -15.76 8.91 11.71
C LEU A 330 -15.29 8.53 13.11
N ARG A 331 -14.18 7.79 13.24
CA ARG A 331 -13.61 7.40 14.54
C ARG A 331 -13.16 8.62 15.37
N ARG A 332 -12.65 9.67 14.72
CA ARG A 332 -12.28 10.93 15.39
C ARG A 332 -13.44 11.56 16.17
N ALA A 333 -14.69 11.35 15.75
CA ALA A 333 -15.84 11.87 16.47
C ALA A 333 -15.96 11.32 17.90
N GLU A 334 -15.53 10.07 18.11
CA GLU A 334 -15.48 9.45 19.45
C GLU A 334 -14.22 9.89 20.22
N GLU A 335 -13.09 10.09 19.54
CA GLU A 335 -11.81 10.50 20.14
C GLU A 335 -11.82 11.93 20.71
N LEU A 336 -12.62 12.83 20.13
CA LEU A 336 -12.78 14.20 20.62
C LEU A 336 -13.49 14.25 21.99
N GLY A 337 -14.10 13.15 22.44
CA GLY A 337 -14.79 13.00 23.71
C GLY A 337 -16.25 13.50 23.67
N GLY A 338 -16.93 13.47 24.81
CA GLY A 338 -18.29 14.04 24.94
C GLY A 338 -19.46 13.14 24.52
N LYS A 339 -19.21 11.86 24.16
CA LYS A 339 -20.23 10.84 23.85
C LYS A 339 -21.31 11.34 22.87
N PRO A 340 -20.95 11.63 21.61
CA PRO A 340 -21.87 12.21 20.65
C PRO A 340 -23.06 11.30 20.33
N PHE A 341 -24.12 11.93 19.79
CA PHE A 341 -25.30 11.28 19.25
C PHE A 341 -25.27 11.32 17.72
N TYR A 342 -25.54 10.20 17.05
CA TYR A 342 -25.44 10.08 15.60
C TYR A 342 -26.81 9.99 14.94
N ILE A 343 -27.02 10.78 13.89
CA ILE A 343 -28.19 10.67 13.02
C ILE A 343 -27.72 10.10 11.68
N PHE A 344 -28.20 8.91 11.31
CA PHE A 344 -27.92 8.30 10.02
C PHE A 344 -29.08 8.54 9.06
N LEU A 345 -28.90 9.46 8.11
CA LEU A 345 -29.87 9.70 7.05
C LEU A 345 -29.48 8.93 5.78
N PHE A 346 -30.32 8.00 5.37
CA PHE A 346 -30.18 7.27 4.11
C PHE A 346 -31.38 7.53 3.19
N ARG A 347 -31.15 7.35 1.89
CA ARG A 347 -32.12 7.61 0.82
C ARG A 347 -31.97 6.55 -0.27
N HIS A 348 -33.06 6.25 -0.97
CA HIS A 348 -33.06 5.25 -2.02
C HIS A 348 -31.95 5.53 -3.07
N PRO A 349 -31.13 4.53 -3.45
CA PRO A 349 -29.96 4.71 -4.30
C PRO A 349 -30.28 5.42 -5.63
N LEU A 350 -31.30 4.96 -6.36
CA LEU A 350 -31.74 5.60 -7.61
C LEU A 350 -32.18 7.06 -7.45
N ALA A 351 -32.79 7.45 -6.31
CA ALA A 351 -33.16 8.84 -6.08
C ALA A 351 -31.94 9.72 -5.78
N VAL A 352 -30.90 9.16 -5.16
CA VAL A 352 -29.62 9.85 -4.97
C VAL A 352 -28.93 10.05 -6.31
N MET A 353 -28.84 9.02 -7.16
CA MET A 353 -28.21 9.11 -8.48
C MET A 353 -28.93 10.13 -9.38
N GLU A 354 -30.26 10.08 -9.44
CA GLU A 354 -31.06 11.04 -10.19
C GLU A 354 -30.84 12.48 -9.70
N SER A 355 -30.85 12.68 -8.38
CA SER A 355 -30.59 14.00 -7.78
C SER A 355 -29.17 14.47 -8.06
N PHE A 356 -28.19 13.57 -8.09
CA PHE A 356 -26.80 13.88 -8.38
C PHE A 356 -26.63 14.37 -9.82
N VAL A 357 -27.21 13.65 -10.79
CA VAL A 357 -27.17 14.02 -12.22
C VAL A 357 -27.97 15.29 -12.49
N ARG A 358 -29.22 15.37 -12.01
CA ARG A 358 -30.14 16.50 -12.27
C ARG A 358 -29.57 17.83 -11.80
N ASN A 359 -28.84 17.85 -10.70
CA ASN A 359 -28.27 19.06 -10.13
C ASN A 359 -26.81 19.30 -10.56
N GLU A 360 -26.35 18.59 -11.59
CA GLU A 360 -25.00 18.69 -12.15
C GLU A 360 -23.89 18.58 -11.09
N PHE A 361 -24.12 17.80 -10.02
CA PHE A 361 -23.19 17.71 -8.90
C PHE A 361 -21.84 17.12 -9.32
N GLY A 362 -21.82 16.31 -10.38
CA GLY A 362 -20.58 15.82 -11.01
C GLY A 362 -19.68 16.96 -11.53
N LYS A 363 -20.24 18.06 -12.03
CA LYS A 363 -19.45 19.23 -12.47
C LYS A 363 -18.86 19.98 -11.28
N LEU A 364 -19.61 20.10 -10.19
CA LEU A 364 -19.12 20.72 -8.95
C LEU A 364 -17.94 19.94 -8.35
N MET A 365 -17.96 18.61 -8.50
CA MET A 365 -16.94 17.70 -7.99
C MET A 365 -15.86 17.34 -9.03
N ASP A 366 -15.85 17.96 -10.21
CA ASP A 366 -14.90 17.69 -11.32
C ASP A 366 -14.78 16.21 -11.71
N VAL A 367 -15.92 15.50 -11.70
CA VAL A 367 -15.99 14.06 -11.99
C VAL A 367 -15.79 13.84 -13.49
N GLN A 368 -14.71 13.16 -13.86
CA GLN A 368 -14.38 12.80 -15.26
C GLN A 368 -15.16 11.57 -15.77
N ASP A 369 -15.75 10.80 -14.84
CA ASP A 369 -16.54 9.60 -15.10
C ASP A 369 -18.02 9.90 -15.38
N ASP A 370 -18.79 8.88 -15.81
CA ASP A 370 -20.26 8.98 -15.83
C ASP A 370 -20.77 9.37 -14.42
N PRO A 371 -21.43 10.54 -14.28
CA PRO A 371 -21.92 11.01 -12.99
C PRO A 371 -22.92 10.07 -12.32
N TRP A 372 -23.67 9.27 -13.09
CA TRP A 372 -24.59 8.26 -12.58
C TRP A 372 -23.82 7.13 -11.89
N VAL A 373 -22.85 6.52 -12.59
CA VAL A 373 -22.01 5.42 -12.06
C VAL A 373 -21.16 5.89 -10.89
N TYR A 374 -20.61 7.10 -10.97
CA TYR A 374 -19.87 7.70 -9.87
C TYR A 374 -20.75 7.91 -8.62
N SER A 375 -21.98 8.40 -8.81
CA SER A 375 -22.93 8.59 -7.70
C SER A 375 -23.40 7.28 -7.07
N GLU A 376 -23.48 6.19 -7.83
CA GLU A 376 -23.75 4.85 -7.30
C GLU A 376 -22.63 4.37 -6.39
N ARG A 377 -21.38 4.49 -6.83
CA ARG A 377 -20.20 4.13 -6.02
C ARG A 377 -20.16 4.94 -4.73
N LEU A 378 -20.30 6.26 -4.81
CA LEU A 378 -20.38 7.13 -3.64
C LEU A 378 -21.49 6.70 -2.68
N TRP A 379 -22.67 6.38 -3.20
CA TRP A 379 -23.77 5.92 -2.37
C TRP A 379 -23.41 4.62 -1.64
N SER A 380 -22.82 3.65 -2.33
CA SER A 380 -22.46 2.36 -1.72
C SER A 380 -21.35 2.48 -0.67
N THR A 381 -20.27 3.21 -0.98
CA THR A 381 -19.13 3.39 -0.08
C THR A 381 -19.56 4.07 1.22
N TYR A 382 -20.31 5.17 1.13
CA TYR A 382 -20.72 5.92 2.31
C TYR A 382 -21.68 5.11 3.18
N ASN A 383 -22.71 4.49 2.60
CA ASN A 383 -23.66 3.73 3.41
C ASN A 383 -23.02 2.47 4.03
N SER A 384 -22.07 1.83 3.33
CA SER A 384 -21.30 0.72 3.90
C SER A 384 -20.47 1.17 5.10
N ASN A 385 -19.70 2.25 4.95
CA ASN A 385 -18.91 2.84 6.03
C ASN A 385 -19.77 3.24 7.23
N LEU A 386 -20.92 3.87 6.98
CA LEU A 386 -21.83 4.30 8.03
C LEU A 386 -22.44 3.13 8.79
N LEU A 387 -22.90 2.09 8.10
CA LEU A 387 -23.40 0.88 8.77
C LEU A 387 -22.30 0.19 9.58
N GLY A 388 -21.07 0.12 9.04
CA GLY A 388 -19.92 -0.45 9.75
C GLY A 388 -19.60 0.34 11.02
N PHE A 389 -19.43 1.66 10.90
CA PHE A 389 -19.14 2.54 12.04
C PHE A 389 -20.24 2.49 13.11
N LEU A 390 -21.50 2.62 12.70
CA LEU A 390 -22.64 2.66 13.63
C LEU A 390 -22.92 1.33 14.31
N SER A 391 -22.45 0.20 13.76
CA SER A 391 -22.54 -1.09 14.43
C SER A 391 -21.79 -1.14 15.76
N GLY A 392 -20.73 -0.32 15.91
CA GLY A 392 -19.98 -0.16 17.15
C GLY A 392 -20.52 0.91 18.10
N VAL A 393 -21.52 1.69 17.68
CA VAL A 393 -22.13 2.75 18.49
C VAL A 393 -23.32 2.17 19.27
N PRO A 394 -23.45 2.40 20.58
CA PRO A 394 -24.62 1.98 21.35
C PRO A 394 -25.94 2.54 20.77
N ASP A 395 -26.99 1.73 20.75
CA ASP A 395 -28.29 2.08 20.14
C ASP A 395 -28.88 3.38 20.74
N GLU A 396 -28.68 3.64 22.03
CA GLU A 396 -29.13 4.87 22.69
C GLU A 396 -28.46 6.15 22.19
N ARG A 397 -27.32 6.03 21.47
CA ARG A 397 -26.56 7.16 20.92
C ARG A 397 -26.72 7.30 19.40
N GLN A 398 -27.64 6.57 18.77
CA GLN A 398 -27.86 6.65 17.33
C GLN A 398 -29.33 6.62 16.93
N PHE A 399 -29.65 7.22 15.79
CA PHE A 399 -30.98 7.17 15.19
C PHE A 399 -30.90 7.19 13.66
N SER A 400 -31.50 6.19 13.03
CA SER A 400 -31.54 6.07 11.57
C SER A 400 -32.83 6.66 11.00
N ILE A 401 -32.72 7.43 9.92
CA ILE A 401 -33.84 8.08 9.23
C ILE A 401 -33.81 7.66 7.77
N CYS A 402 -34.91 7.07 7.31
CA CYS A 402 -35.19 6.86 5.90
C CYS A 402 -35.76 8.15 5.29
N TYR A 403 -35.12 8.70 4.26
CA TYR A 403 -35.56 9.94 3.63
C TYR A 403 -36.97 9.84 3.05
N GLU A 404 -37.34 8.69 2.46
CA GLU A 404 -38.67 8.47 1.91
C GLU A 404 -39.77 8.54 2.99
N GLU A 405 -39.49 8.03 4.20
CA GLU A 405 -40.39 8.13 5.36
C GLU A 405 -40.43 9.55 5.91
N LEU A 406 -39.27 10.23 5.98
CA LEU A 406 -39.16 11.61 6.45
C LEU A 406 -40.06 12.56 5.66
N VAL A 407 -40.16 12.41 4.33
CA VAL A 407 -41.00 13.29 3.49
C VAL A 407 -42.46 12.83 3.40
N GLN A 408 -42.77 11.56 3.65
CA GLN A 408 -44.15 11.06 3.68
C GLN A 408 -44.85 11.30 5.03
N GLU A 409 -44.15 10.99 6.13
CA GLU A 409 -44.65 11.06 7.50
C GLU A 409 -43.69 11.90 8.39
N PRO A 410 -43.47 13.20 8.07
CA PRO A 410 -42.48 14.02 8.76
C PRO A 410 -42.75 14.15 10.27
N GLU A 411 -44.01 14.27 10.67
CA GLU A 411 -44.38 14.40 12.08
C GLU A 411 -44.05 13.14 12.88
N LYS A 412 -44.34 11.96 12.33
CA LYS A 412 -44.04 10.68 12.98
C LYS A 412 -42.53 10.51 13.16
N THR A 413 -41.77 10.69 12.07
CA THR A 413 -40.31 10.59 12.08
C THR A 413 -39.68 11.53 13.10
N MET A 414 -40.15 12.79 13.18
CA MET A 414 -39.63 13.77 14.15
C MET A 414 -40.06 13.49 15.59
N ARG A 415 -41.23 12.90 15.83
CA ARG A 415 -41.64 12.44 17.17
C ARG A 415 -40.76 11.31 17.67
N GLU A 416 -40.47 10.33 16.82
CA GLU A 416 -39.58 9.20 17.14
C GLU A 416 -38.15 9.68 17.41
N PHE A 417 -37.63 10.58 16.57
CA PHE A 417 -36.33 11.23 16.82
C PHE A 417 -36.30 11.99 18.15
N CYS A 418 -37.30 12.83 18.43
CA CYS A 418 -37.37 13.57 19.70
C CYS A 418 -37.44 12.63 20.91
N GLN A 419 -38.19 11.53 20.80
CA GLN A 419 -38.26 10.50 21.83
C GLN A 419 -36.89 9.84 22.05
N LYS A 420 -36.16 9.51 20.97
CA LYS A 420 -34.83 8.89 21.06
C LYS A 420 -33.79 9.85 21.68
N LEU A 421 -33.85 11.13 21.34
CA LEU A 421 -32.95 12.17 21.89
C LEU A 421 -33.36 12.60 23.31
N GLY A 422 -34.58 12.29 23.77
CA GLY A 422 -35.08 12.68 25.08
C GLY A 422 -35.59 14.13 25.17
N VAL A 423 -36.06 14.71 24.06
CA VAL A 423 -36.62 16.08 23.99
C VAL A 423 -38.10 16.07 23.62
N SER A 424 -38.82 17.16 23.90
CA SER A 424 -40.25 17.27 23.55
C SER A 424 -40.46 17.62 22.09
N PHE A 425 -41.30 16.89 21.37
CA PHE A 425 -41.62 17.23 19.98
C PHE A 425 -42.20 18.65 19.81
N GLN A 426 -41.71 19.39 18.79
CA GLN A 426 -42.21 20.72 18.42
C GLN A 426 -42.73 20.72 16.97
N ALA A 427 -43.98 21.16 16.78
CA ALA A 427 -44.61 21.18 15.45
C ALA A 427 -43.91 22.07 14.42
N ALA A 428 -43.08 23.01 14.86
CA ALA A 428 -42.27 23.86 13.98
C ALA A 428 -41.20 23.04 13.21
N MET A 429 -40.77 21.88 13.71
CA MET A 429 -39.84 20.98 13.01
C MET A 429 -40.42 20.46 11.68
N CYS A 430 -41.74 20.34 11.58
CA CYS A 430 -42.43 19.86 10.38
C CYS A 430 -42.81 21.01 9.41
N ARG A 431 -42.38 22.24 9.71
CA ARG A 431 -42.62 23.44 8.89
C ARG A 431 -41.29 24.11 8.52
N PRO A 432 -40.40 23.42 7.78
CA PRO A 432 -39.02 23.87 7.54
C PRO A 432 -38.93 25.11 6.63
N TYR A 433 -39.98 25.43 5.90
CA TYR A 433 -40.03 26.61 5.00
C TYR A 433 -40.65 27.85 5.66
N GLU A 434 -41.10 27.76 6.91
CA GLU A 434 -41.61 28.91 7.67
C GLU A 434 -40.49 29.65 8.42
N GLY A 435 -40.29 30.92 8.06
CA GLY A 435 -39.28 31.81 8.65
C GLY A 435 -37.90 31.68 8.00
N ASP A 436 -36.99 32.56 8.39
CA ASP A 436 -35.62 32.65 7.82
C ASP A 436 -34.68 31.65 8.50
N ARG A 437 -34.96 30.34 8.37
CA ARG A 437 -34.15 29.27 9.00
C ARG A 437 -32.99 28.78 8.13
N MET A 438 -33.07 29.03 6.83
CA MET A 438 -31.98 28.73 5.91
C MET A 438 -31.05 29.93 5.80
N THR A 439 -29.76 29.70 6.03
CA THR A 439 -28.71 30.73 5.92
C THR A 439 -28.00 30.74 4.57
N VAL A 440 -28.46 29.92 3.62
CA VAL A 440 -27.78 29.71 2.34
C VAL A 440 -27.71 30.99 1.52
N GLY A 441 -26.50 31.37 1.10
CA GLY A 441 -26.32 32.40 0.07
C GLY A 441 -26.56 33.81 0.58
N LEU A 442 -26.20 34.10 1.82
CA LEU A 442 -26.10 35.48 2.33
C LEU A 442 -25.08 36.34 1.56
N PHE A 443 -24.35 35.75 0.59
CA PHE A 443 -23.32 36.36 -0.24
C PHE A 443 -23.48 36.04 -1.73
N ASP A 444 -23.28 37.05 -2.59
CA ASP A 444 -23.08 36.85 -4.03
C ASP A 444 -21.81 36.01 -4.29
N GLY A 445 -21.96 34.91 -5.03
CA GLY A 445 -20.85 34.05 -5.46
C GLY A 445 -20.59 32.81 -4.59
N THR A 446 -21.37 32.57 -3.55
CA THR A 446 -21.25 31.35 -2.72
C THR A 446 -22.08 30.19 -3.29
N LEU A 447 -21.45 29.02 -3.46
CA LEU A 447 -22.12 27.80 -3.94
C LEU A 447 -22.56 26.95 -2.74
N SER A 448 -23.88 26.71 -2.61
CA SER A 448 -24.42 25.80 -1.60
C SER A 448 -24.23 24.35 -2.00
N CYS A 449 -23.77 23.50 -1.09
CA CYS A 449 -23.74 22.05 -1.26
C CYS A 449 -25.13 21.39 -1.13
N GLY A 450 -26.13 22.16 -0.66
CA GLY A 450 -27.49 21.71 -0.40
C GLY A 450 -28.38 21.66 -1.65
N ASP A 451 -29.70 21.69 -1.45
CA ASP A 451 -30.64 21.89 -2.56
C ASP A 451 -30.64 23.37 -2.98
N PRO A 452 -30.16 23.73 -4.19
CA PRO A 452 -30.11 25.13 -4.62
C PRO A 452 -31.50 25.74 -4.81
N ASN A 453 -32.56 24.92 -4.89
CA ASN A 453 -33.93 25.39 -5.01
C ASN A 453 -34.67 25.45 -3.66
N PHE A 454 -33.97 25.26 -2.53
CA PHE A 454 -34.63 25.08 -1.24
C PHE A 454 -35.59 26.22 -0.86
N THR A 455 -35.19 27.47 -1.12
CA THR A 455 -35.98 28.68 -0.82
C THR A 455 -37.22 28.86 -1.69
N ARG A 456 -37.37 28.04 -2.75
CA ARG A 456 -38.51 28.07 -3.66
C ARG A 456 -39.63 27.11 -3.26
N HIS A 457 -39.39 26.25 -2.29
CA HIS A 457 -40.38 25.28 -1.81
C HIS A 457 -41.36 25.94 -0.84
N ALA A 458 -42.65 25.61 -0.96
CA ALA A 458 -43.69 26.10 -0.07
C ALA A 458 -44.10 25.09 1.03
N ALA A 459 -43.82 23.80 0.81
CA ALA A 459 -44.15 22.69 1.71
C ALA A 459 -43.25 21.48 1.41
N ILE A 460 -43.22 20.49 2.31
CA ILE A 460 -42.43 19.27 2.11
C ILE A 460 -43.10 18.47 0.99
N ASP A 461 -42.36 18.18 -0.08
CA ASP A 461 -42.88 17.44 -1.22
C ASP A 461 -42.86 15.93 -0.96
N ALA A 462 -44.00 15.39 -0.51
CA ALA A 462 -44.20 13.96 -0.28
C ALA A 462 -44.04 13.11 -1.55
N SER A 463 -44.15 13.70 -2.75
CA SER A 463 -43.96 12.96 -4.01
C SER A 463 -42.50 12.51 -4.21
N LEU A 464 -41.53 13.18 -3.55
CA LEU A 464 -40.13 12.81 -3.60
C LEU A 464 -39.84 11.41 -3.04
N ALA A 465 -40.72 10.89 -2.19
CA ALA A 465 -40.61 9.54 -1.65
C ALA A 465 -40.72 8.43 -2.71
N LYS A 466 -41.36 8.76 -3.85
CA LYS A 466 -41.55 7.86 -4.98
C LYS A 466 -40.75 8.31 -6.22
N ALA A 467 -39.87 9.30 -6.08
CA ALA A 467 -39.09 9.82 -7.20
C ALA A 467 -38.24 8.73 -7.87
N TRP A 468 -37.71 7.78 -7.09
CA TRP A 468 -36.92 6.66 -7.58
C TRP A 468 -37.71 5.70 -8.49
N GLU A 469 -39.04 5.61 -8.33
CA GLU A 469 -39.88 4.67 -9.11
C GLU A 469 -39.85 4.97 -10.61
N LYS A 470 -39.53 6.21 -11.01
CA LYS A 470 -39.33 6.61 -12.41
C LYS A 470 -38.12 5.96 -13.07
N HIS A 471 -37.18 5.45 -12.27
CA HIS A 471 -35.93 4.84 -12.69
C HIS A 471 -35.82 3.38 -12.25
N LYS A 472 -36.93 2.75 -11.84
CA LYS A 472 -36.94 1.36 -11.34
C LYS A 472 -36.46 0.33 -12.39
N ASP A 473 -36.54 0.68 -13.66
CA ASP A 473 -35.98 -0.08 -14.78
C ASP A 473 -34.44 -0.17 -14.71
N LYS A 474 -33.79 0.86 -14.16
CA LYS A 474 -32.34 0.90 -13.96
C LYS A 474 -31.85 0.04 -12.80
N VAL A 475 -32.73 -0.57 -11.99
CA VAL A 475 -32.30 -1.51 -10.93
C VAL A 475 -31.48 -2.66 -11.52
N ARG A 476 -31.79 -3.11 -12.74
CA ARG A 476 -31.00 -4.15 -13.45
C ARG A 476 -29.58 -3.76 -13.80
N GLN A 477 -29.31 -2.45 -13.85
CA GLN A 477 -28.01 -1.87 -14.20
C GLN A 477 -27.19 -1.54 -12.95
N MET A 478 -27.78 -1.65 -11.76
CA MET A 478 -27.08 -1.41 -10.50
C MET A 478 -26.14 -2.57 -10.20
N ARG A 479 -25.01 -2.24 -9.57
CA ARG A 479 -24.04 -3.24 -9.10
C ARG A 479 -24.66 -4.10 -7.99
N PRO A 480 -24.33 -5.41 -7.94
CA PRO A 480 -24.91 -6.32 -6.95
C PRO A 480 -24.70 -5.89 -5.49
N ASP A 481 -23.52 -5.35 -5.17
CA ASP A 481 -23.18 -4.80 -3.85
C ASP A 481 -24.08 -3.62 -3.47
N THR A 482 -24.38 -2.72 -4.42
CA THR A 482 -25.32 -1.62 -4.21
C THR A 482 -26.73 -2.14 -3.91
N VAL A 483 -27.17 -3.18 -4.63
CA VAL A 483 -28.50 -3.79 -4.45
C VAL A 483 -28.59 -4.45 -3.08
N GLU A 484 -27.63 -5.28 -2.71
CA GLU A 484 -27.57 -5.95 -1.40
C GLU A 484 -27.55 -4.94 -0.25
N LEU A 485 -26.73 -3.89 -0.37
CA LEU A 485 -26.65 -2.83 0.63
C LEU A 485 -27.98 -2.07 0.78
N ALA A 486 -28.68 -1.81 -0.33
CA ALA A 486 -30.01 -1.21 -0.28
C ALA A 486 -31.05 -2.13 0.38
N GLU A 487 -30.95 -3.43 0.18
CA GLU A 487 -31.80 -4.42 0.86
C GLU A 487 -31.54 -4.47 2.36
N ARG A 488 -30.27 -4.38 2.78
CA ARG A 488 -29.90 -4.23 4.20
C ARG A 488 -30.45 -2.97 4.84
N LEU A 489 -30.61 -1.90 4.07
CA LEU A 489 -31.26 -0.64 4.50
C LEU A 489 -32.80 -0.70 4.42
N GLY A 490 -33.38 -1.84 4.06
CA GLY A 490 -34.83 -2.07 4.05
C GLY A 490 -35.53 -1.77 2.72
N TYR A 491 -34.81 -1.46 1.65
CA TYR A 491 -35.40 -1.28 0.32
C TYR A 491 -35.63 -2.64 -0.36
N LYS A 492 -36.78 -2.81 -1.02
CA LYS A 492 -37.10 -4.05 -1.74
C LYS A 492 -36.75 -3.90 -3.22
N LEU A 493 -35.56 -4.37 -3.60
CA LEU A 493 -35.07 -4.32 -4.98
C LEU A 493 -35.11 -5.68 -5.68
N ALA A 494 -35.05 -6.80 -4.95
CA ALA A 494 -35.27 -8.14 -5.48
C ALA A 494 -36.72 -8.35 -5.98
N GLY A 495 -36.85 -8.69 -7.27
CA GLY A 495 -38.13 -8.85 -7.97
C GLY A 495 -38.05 -8.43 -9.45
N VAL A 496 -37.01 -7.69 -9.80
CA VAL A 496 -36.61 -7.46 -11.19
C VAL A 496 -35.56 -8.53 -11.51
N SER A 497 -36.00 -9.63 -12.13
CA SER A 497 -35.17 -10.80 -12.48
C SER A 497 -33.71 -10.44 -12.80
N ALA A 498 -32.77 -11.05 -12.06
CA ALA A 498 -31.37 -11.22 -12.45
C ALA A 498 -31.33 -12.07 -13.74
N GLY A 499 -31.64 -11.43 -14.86
CA GLY A 499 -31.22 -11.85 -16.18
C GLY A 499 -30.06 -10.95 -16.50
N VAL A 500 -28.86 -11.53 -16.57
CA VAL A 500 -27.74 -10.91 -17.29
C VAL A 500 -28.30 -10.47 -18.64
N PRO A 501 -28.32 -9.17 -18.98
CA PRO A 501 -28.70 -8.77 -20.32
C PRO A 501 -27.63 -9.31 -21.28
N GLU A 502 -27.96 -10.34 -22.05
CA GLU A 502 -27.23 -10.65 -23.26
C GLU A 502 -27.32 -9.43 -24.19
N GLY A 503 -26.18 -8.85 -24.54
CA GLY A 503 -26.02 -8.13 -25.81
C GLY A 503 -26.19 -6.61 -25.81
N LEU A 504 -25.99 -5.89 -24.70
CA LEU A 504 -25.80 -4.43 -24.75
C LEU A 504 -24.66 -4.01 -23.80
N GLU A 505 -23.58 -3.43 -24.38
CA GLU A 505 -22.44 -2.73 -23.73
C GLU A 505 -21.15 -3.50 -23.37
N GLU A 506 -20.78 -4.58 -24.07
CA GLU A 506 -19.42 -5.17 -23.88
C GLU A 506 -18.28 -4.17 -24.23
N GLU A 507 -18.44 -3.27 -25.20
CA GLU A 507 -17.35 -2.34 -25.58
C GLU A 507 -17.08 -1.20 -24.58
N GLN A 508 -17.91 -0.98 -23.54
CA GLN A 508 -17.78 0.17 -22.63
C GLN A 508 -17.29 -0.17 -21.21
N GLN A 509 -17.19 -1.45 -20.84
CA GLN A 509 -16.78 -1.89 -19.49
C GLN A 509 -15.35 -2.41 -19.40
N HIS A 510 -14.77 -2.79 -20.53
CA HIS A 510 -13.40 -3.28 -20.61
C HIS A 510 -12.71 -2.73 -21.85
N VAL A 511 -11.38 -2.68 -21.79
CA VAL A 511 -10.55 -2.39 -22.97
C VAL A 511 -10.03 -3.70 -23.52
N GLU A 512 -10.30 -3.96 -24.80
CA GLU A 512 -9.73 -5.11 -25.51
C GLU A 512 -8.37 -4.76 -26.12
N TYR A 513 -7.40 -5.65 -25.96
CA TYR A 513 -6.09 -5.58 -26.62
C TYR A 513 -5.50 -6.96 -26.83
N ALA A 514 -4.48 -7.05 -27.70
CA ALA A 514 -3.86 -8.33 -28.05
C ALA A 514 -3.17 -8.99 -26.84
N LEU A 515 -2.92 -10.30 -26.96
CA LEU A 515 -2.00 -10.99 -26.06
C LEU A 515 -0.58 -10.46 -26.24
N ASN A 516 0.19 -10.40 -25.15
CA ASN A 516 1.63 -10.23 -25.27
C ASN A 516 2.31 -11.52 -25.79
N PRO A 517 3.60 -11.49 -26.15
CA PRO A 517 4.28 -12.65 -26.73
C PRO A 517 4.34 -13.89 -25.83
N ALA A 518 4.51 -13.72 -24.52
CA ALA A 518 4.56 -14.83 -23.57
C ALA A 518 3.18 -15.50 -23.44
N GLN A 519 2.12 -14.70 -23.33
CA GLN A 519 0.74 -15.19 -23.29
C GLN A 519 0.35 -15.86 -24.62
N THR A 520 0.76 -15.30 -25.76
CA THR A 520 0.54 -15.92 -27.08
C THR A 520 1.20 -17.29 -27.16
N ALA A 521 2.45 -17.41 -26.71
CA ALA A 521 3.17 -18.68 -26.68
C ALA A 521 2.46 -19.72 -25.79
N PHE A 522 1.91 -19.27 -24.66
CA PHE A 522 1.16 -20.10 -23.74
C PHE A 522 -0.14 -20.61 -24.35
N MET A 523 -0.99 -19.73 -24.90
CA MET A 523 -2.26 -20.12 -25.53
C MET A 523 -2.04 -21.07 -26.72
N GLN A 524 -1.03 -20.81 -27.56
CA GLN A 524 -0.68 -21.72 -28.66
C GLN A 524 -0.27 -23.13 -28.21
N ARG A 525 0.24 -23.26 -26.98
CA ARG A 525 0.70 -24.54 -26.43
C ARG A 525 -0.39 -25.30 -25.68
N PHE A 526 -1.18 -24.59 -24.88
CA PHE A 526 -2.12 -25.22 -23.94
C PHE A 526 -3.58 -25.16 -24.41
N GLY A 527 -3.90 -24.38 -25.44
CA GLY A 527 -5.24 -24.32 -26.03
C GLY A 527 -6.22 -23.50 -25.19
N ASP A 528 -7.48 -23.93 -25.19
CA ASP A 528 -8.61 -23.07 -24.82
C ASP A 528 -9.01 -23.05 -23.34
N ASP A 529 -8.51 -24.00 -22.54
CA ASP A 529 -8.74 -24.01 -21.08
C ASP A 529 -7.43 -24.34 -20.33
N PRO A 530 -6.42 -23.47 -20.44
CA PRO A 530 -5.11 -23.73 -19.90
C PRO A 530 -5.06 -23.37 -18.42
N VAL A 531 -5.06 -24.36 -17.54
CA VAL A 531 -4.95 -24.12 -16.10
C VAL A 531 -3.47 -24.07 -15.71
N TRP A 532 -3.03 -22.92 -15.23
CA TRP A 532 -1.69 -22.77 -14.68
C TRP A 532 -1.72 -21.70 -13.58
N HIS A 533 -1.79 -22.13 -12.33
CA HIS A 533 -1.93 -21.23 -11.20
C HIS A 533 -0.67 -21.17 -10.34
N ILE A 534 -0.46 -20.01 -9.74
CA ILE A 534 0.53 -19.79 -8.71
C ILE A 534 -0.24 -19.65 -7.40
N VAL A 535 0.09 -20.49 -6.43
CA VAL A 535 -0.49 -20.50 -5.09
C VAL A 535 0.53 -19.89 -4.13
N GLN A 536 0.15 -18.80 -3.48
CA GLN A 536 0.91 -18.14 -2.43
C GLN A 536 0.24 -18.44 -1.09
N ILE A 537 1.01 -18.96 -0.14
CA ILE A 537 0.54 -19.26 1.22
C ILE A 537 1.35 -18.40 2.18
N PHE A 538 0.72 -17.35 2.70
CA PHE A 538 1.30 -16.49 3.72
C PHE A 538 0.94 -17.05 5.09
N LYS A 539 1.96 -17.36 5.90
CA LYS A 539 1.82 -17.51 7.35
C LYS A 539 2.04 -16.14 7.96
N ILE A 540 1.04 -15.66 8.69
CA ILE A 540 1.05 -14.35 9.33
C ILE A 540 0.93 -14.58 10.83
N VAL A 541 1.95 -14.14 11.57
CA VAL A 541 2.06 -14.23 13.02
C VAL A 541 2.10 -12.81 13.58
N ASP A 542 0.93 -12.21 13.75
CA ASP A 542 0.78 -10.85 14.27
C ASP A 542 -0.48 -10.76 15.15
N PRO A 543 -0.36 -10.48 16.45
CA PRO A 543 -1.50 -10.32 17.35
C PRO A 543 -2.36 -9.08 17.04
N ALA A 544 -1.86 -8.12 16.25
CA ALA A 544 -2.59 -6.94 15.79
C ALA A 544 -3.13 -7.10 14.35
N PHE A 545 -3.11 -8.32 13.80
CA PHE A 545 -3.56 -8.58 12.44
C PHE A 545 -5.07 -8.32 12.27
N ASP A 546 -5.37 -7.29 11.50
CA ASP A 546 -6.70 -6.89 11.04
C ASP A 546 -7.00 -7.48 9.66
N VAL A 547 -7.94 -8.43 9.61
CA VAL A 547 -8.38 -9.14 8.40
C VAL A 547 -9.11 -8.21 7.43
N GLU A 548 -9.98 -7.33 7.94
CA GLU A 548 -10.77 -6.42 7.11
C GLU A 548 -9.88 -5.37 6.45
N ARG A 549 -8.89 -4.86 7.19
CA ARG A 549 -7.87 -3.97 6.64
C ARG A 549 -7.10 -4.65 5.51
N LEU A 550 -6.68 -5.90 5.68
CA LEU A 550 -5.94 -6.61 4.62
C LEU A 550 -6.81 -6.82 3.38
N ALA A 551 -8.09 -7.18 3.56
CA ALA A 551 -9.03 -7.32 2.46
C ALA A 551 -9.19 -6.01 1.67
N ASN A 552 -9.31 -4.87 2.37
CA ASN A 552 -9.37 -3.56 1.72
C ASN A 552 -8.07 -3.22 0.98
N CYS A 553 -6.91 -3.50 1.56
CA CYS A 553 -5.62 -3.31 0.91
C CYS A 553 -5.48 -4.17 -0.35
N LEU A 554 -5.95 -5.43 -0.34
CA LEU A 554 -5.96 -6.29 -1.52
C LEU A 554 -6.82 -5.70 -2.64
N GLN A 555 -8.01 -5.19 -2.31
CA GLN A 555 -8.85 -4.52 -3.31
C GLN A 555 -8.14 -3.28 -3.90
N MET A 556 -7.44 -2.50 -3.09
CA MET A 556 -6.66 -1.35 -3.58
C MET A 556 -5.52 -1.78 -4.52
N VAL A 557 -4.85 -2.90 -4.25
CA VAL A 557 -3.83 -3.48 -5.17
C VAL A 557 -4.47 -3.90 -6.49
N VAL A 558 -5.64 -4.54 -6.45
CA VAL A 558 -6.41 -4.92 -7.66
C VAL A 558 -6.86 -3.70 -8.46
N ASP A 559 -7.23 -2.62 -7.79
CA ASP A 559 -7.62 -1.35 -8.43
C ASP A 559 -6.40 -0.62 -9.03
N HIS A 560 -5.23 -0.71 -8.40
CA HIS A 560 -3.99 -0.10 -8.89
C HIS A 560 -3.43 -0.83 -10.13
N HIS A 561 -3.49 -2.17 -10.14
CA HIS A 561 -2.86 -2.99 -11.18
C HIS A 561 -3.84 -3.56 -12.19
N GLY A 562 -3.89 -2.96 -13.39
CA GLY A 562 -4.82 -3.34 -14.47
C GLY A 562 -4.82 -4.83 -14.83
N ALA A 563 -3.65 -5.49 -14.83
CA ALA A 563 -3.54 -6.92 -15.15
C ALA A 563 -4.34 -7.83 -14.21
N LEU A 564 -4.56 -7.42 -12.95
CA LEU A 564 -5.35 -8.19 -11.98
C LEU A 564 -6.86 -8.16 -12.28
N ARG A 565 -7.28 -7.28 -13.19
CA ARG A 565 -8.68 -7.11 -13.65
C ARG A 565 -8.89 -7.65 -15.06
N THR A 566 -7.97 -8.45 -15.58
CA THR A 566 -8.02 -8.95 -16.96
C THR A 566 -8.65 -10.34 -17.04
N ALA A 567 -9.51 -10.55 -18.04
CA ALA A 567 -9.93 -11.86 -18.52
C ALA A 567 -9.42 -12.10 -19.96
N PHE A 568 -9.57 -13.32 -20.46
CA PHE A 568 -9.17 -13.73 -21.81
C PHE A 568 -10.37 -14.24 -22.59
N ALA A 569 -10.53 -13.78 -23.83
CA ALA A 569 -11.63 -14.18 -24.69
C ALA A 569 -11.14 -14.45 -26.12
N LEU A 570 -11.92 -15.23 -26.86
CA LEU A 570 -11.76 -15.35 -28.31
C LEU A 570 -12.65 -14.30 -29.00
N HIS A 571 -12.03 -13.32 -29.64
CA HIS A 571 -12.68 -12.38 -30.54
C HIS A 571 -12.31 -12.79 -31.97
N ASP A 572 -13.30 -13.17 -32.80
CA ASP A 572 -13.08 -13.63 -34.18
C ASP A 572 -12.02 -14.74 -34.30
N SER A 573 -12.05 -15.71 -33.38
CA SER A 573 -11.06 -16.82 -33.28
C SER A 573 -9.62 -16.38 -32.95
N VAL A 574 -9.43 -15.13 -32.52
CA VAL A 574 -8.16 -14.60 -32.01
C VAL A 574 -8.29 -14.34 -30.53
N TRP A 575 -7.31 -14.80 -29.76
CA TRP A 575 -7.27 -14.51 -28.33
C TRP A 575 -6.98 -13.04 -28.06
N VAL A 576 -7.79 -12.44 -27.19
CA VAL A 576 -7.66 -11.07 -26.72
C VAL A 576 -7.70 -11.01 -25.20
N GLN A 577 -7.09 -9.97 -24.64
CA GLN A 577 -7.22 -9.57 -23.25
C GLN A 577 -8.39 -8.61 -23.12
N ARG A 578 -9.24 -8.83 -22.11
CA ARG A 578 -10.32 -7.93 -21.70
C ARG A 578 -9.96 -7.37 -20.33
N GLU A 579 -9.37 -6.18 -20.30
CA GLU A 579 -9.05 -5.49 -19.05
C GLU A 579 -10.26 -4.71 -18.57
N TYR A 580 -10.87 -5.16 -17.47
CA TYR A 580 -12.06 -4.53 -16.91
C TYR A 580 -11.70 -3.29 -16.10
N ARG A 581 -12.58 -2.30 -16.16
CA ARG A 581 -12.42 -1.05 -15.41
C ARG A 581 -12.37 -1.28 -13.90
N GLN A 582 -13.20 -2.19 -13.39
CA GLN A 582 -13.28 -2.56 -11.98
C GLN A 582 -13.64 -4.03 -11.84
N VAL A 583 -13.05 -4.70 -10.85
CA VAL A 583 -13.36 -6.07 -10.47
C VAL A 583 -13.27 -6.18 -8.95
N LEU A 584 -14.21 -6.89 -8.33
CA LEU A 584 -14.24 -7.08 -6.89
C LEU A 584 -13.46 -8.34 -6.50
N VAL A 585 -12.53 -8.19 -5.57
CA VAL A 585 -11.80 -9.27 -4.92
C VAL A 585 -12.01 -9.13 -3.42
N GLN A 586 -12.79 -10.05 -2.84
CA GLN A 586 -12.95 -10.16 -1.40
C GLN A 586 -12.41 -11.51 -0.94
N PRO A 587 -11.42 -11.53 -0.02
CA PRO A 587 -10.97 -12.76 0.59
C PRO A 587 -12.09 -13.42 1.41
N ASP A 588 -12.26 -14.73 1.26
CA ASP A 588 -13.06 -15.49 2.22
C ASP A 588 -12.36 -15.48 3.59
N PHE A 589 -13.13 -15.45 4.68
CA PHE A 589 -12.57 -15.60 6.03
C PHE A 589 -13.19 -16.81 6.75
N GLU A 590 -12.35 -17.65 7.34
CA GLU A 590 -12.79 -18.79 8.16
C GLU A 590 -11.95 -18.91 9.43
N ASP A 591 -12.62 -19.02 10.59
CA ASP A 591 -11.97 -19.31 11.86
C ASP A 591 -11.92 -20.82 12.10
N ILE A 592 -10.71 -21.38 12.03
CA ILE A 592 -10.43 -22.80 12.25
C ILE A 592 -9.58 -23.01 13.52
N SER A 593 -9.54 -22.02 14.40
CA SER A 593 -8.73 -22.07 15.63
C SER A 593 -9.18 -23.15 16.62
N SER A 594 -10.44 -23.58 16.52
CA SER A 594 -10.97 -24.69 17.32
C SER A 594 -10.63 -26.08 16.75
N TYR A 595 -10.07 -26.17 15.54
CA TYR A 595 -9.75 -27.45 14.91
C TYR A 595 -8.42 -27.99 15.45
N ASN A 596 -8.27 -29.31 15.46
CA ASN A 596 -6.95 -29.90 15.74
C ASN A 596 -6.02 -29.75 14.52
N ALA A 597 -4.71 -29.91 14.72
CA ALA A 597 -3.71 -29.69 13.68
C ALA A 597 -3.94 -30.52 12.39
N ALA A 598 -4.41 -31.76 12.51
CA ALA A 598 -4.69 -32.59 11.34
C ALA A 598 -5.89 -32.07 10.54
N ALA A 599 -6.96 -31.66 11.22
CA ALA A 599 -8.14 -31.06 10.61
C ALA A 599 -7.85 -29.67 10.01
N GLN A 600 -6.99 -28.87 10.65
CA GLN A 600 -6.52 -27.60 10.07
C GLN A 600 -5.77 -27.87 8.76
N ALA A 601 -4.81 -28.79 8.74
CA ALA A 601 -4.06 -29.13 7.52
C ALA A 601 -4.98 -29.65 6.40
N GLU A 602 -5.95 -30.50 6.71
CA GLU A 602 -6.95 -30.97 5.75
C GLU A 602 -7.80 -29.81 5.20
N ARG A 603 -8.21 -28.86 6.06
CA ARG A 603 -8.99 -27.70 5.64
C ARG A 603 -8.18 -26.75 4.75
N LEU A 604 -6.91 -26.50 5.07
CA LEU A 604 -6.01 -25.73 4.19
C LEU A 604 -5.95 -26.34 2.78
N SER A 605 -5.74 -27.66 2.68
CA SER A 605 -5.71 -28.37 1.40
C SER A 605 -7.07 -28.40 0.67
N ALA A 606 -8.18 -28.32 1.40
CA ALA A 606 -9.51 -28.15 0.79
C ALA A 606 -9.69 -26.75 0.22
N VAL A 607 -9.36 -25.70 0.98
CA VAL A 607 -9.46 -24.30 0.53
C VAL A 607 -8.55 -24.06 -0.68
N GLU A 608 -7.34 -24.59 -0.70
CA GLU A 608 -6.45 -24.50 -1.87
C GLU A 608 -7.13 -25.06 -3.14
N ARG A 609 -7.78 -26.23 -3.05
CA ARG A 609 -8.52 -26.83 -4.17
C ARG A 609 -9.74 -26.01 -4.57
N GLU A 610 -10.48 -25.48 -3.59
CA GLU A 610 -11.64 -24.61 -3.82
C GLU A 610 -11.23 -23.34 -4.56
N LEU A 611 -10.16 -22.68 -4.14
CA LEU A 611 -9.65 -21.46 -4.79
C LEU A 611 -9.16 -21.73 -6.21
N ASN A 612 -8.40 -22.82 -6.42
CA ASN A 612 -7.96 -23.22 -7.76
C ASN A 612 -9.14 -23.47 -8.71
N ALA A 613 -10.24 -24.06 -8.22
CA ALA A 613 -11.42 -24.33 -9.03
C ALA A 613 -12.28 -23.08 -9.36
N ARG A 614 -12.03 -21.94 -8.71
CA ARG A 614 -12.76 -20.68 -8.97
C ARG A 614 -12.20 -19.89 -10.14
N ILE A 615 -10.96 -20.15 -10.53
CA ILE A 615 -10.29 -19.40 -11.60
C ILE A 615 -10.79 -19.93 -12.95
N ASP A 616 -11.44 -19.04 -13.71
CA ASP A 616 -11.87 -19.26 -15.10
C ASP A 616 -11.24 -18.15 -15.93
N ILE A 617 -10.37 -18.51 -16.89
CA ILE A 617 -9.64 -17.51 -17.70
C ILE A 617 -10.57 -16.58 -18.48
N HIS A 618 -11.82 -16.98 -18.72
CA HIS A 618 -12.83 -16.19 -19.42
C HIS A 618 -13.55 -15.17 -18.53
N ARG A 619 -13.32 -15.21 -17.21
CA ARG A 619 -14.02 -14.36 -16.24
C ARG A 619 -13.03 -13.75 -15.24
N ALA A 620 -12.89 -12.42 -15.29
CA ALA A 620 -12.12 -11.71 -14.27
C ALA A 620 -12.85 -11.76 -12.91
N PRO A 621 -12.12 -11.79 -11.78
CA PRO A 621 -10.67 -11.73 -11.66
C PRO A 621 -10.01 -13.10 -11.80
N LEU A 622 -8.77 -13.13 -12.30
CA LEU A 622 -7.94 -14.35 -12.32
C LEU A 622 -7.08 -14.48 -11.06
N LEU A 623 -7.65 -14.01 -9.95
CA LEU A 623 -7.08 -14.02 -8.62
C LEU A 623 -8.20 -14.39 -7.63
N ALA A 624 -7.91 -15.34 -6.73
CA ALA A 624 -8.81 -15.75 -5.66
C ALA A 624 -8.04 -15.82 -4.33
N CYS A 625 -8.67 -15.43 -3.22
CA CYS A 625 -8.01 -15.33 -1.92
C CYS A 625 -8.90 -15.86 -0.79
N SER A 626 -8.29 -16.47 0.22
CA SER A 626 -8.93 -16.86 1.48
C SER A 626 -7.97 -16.67 2.66
N ILE A 627 -8.50 -16.31 3.82
CA ILE A 627 -7.78 -16.08 5.07
C ILE A 627 -8.35 -17.02 6.14
N LEU A 628 -7.50 -17.85 6.72
CA LEU A 628 -7.83 -18.80 7.77
C LEU A 628 -7.20 -18.38 9.10
N LYS A 629 -7.99 -18.25 10.16
CA LYS A 629 -7.47 -18.04 11.52
C LYS A 629 -7.13 -19.40 12.15
N LEU A 630 -5.86 -19.64 12.45
CA LEU A 630 -5.37 -20.90 13.06
C LEU A 630 -5.26 -20.79 14.58
N THR A 631 -4.92 -19.62 15.10
CA THR A 631 -4.91 -19.29 16.53
C THR A 631 -5.27 -17.80 16.70
N GLU A 632 -5.30 -17.27 17.93
CA GLU A 632 -5.47 -15.83 18.18
C GLU A 632 -4.37 -14.95 17.59
N GLN A 633 -3.21 -15.52 17.23
CA GLN A 633 -2.05 -14.76 16.74
C GLN A 633 -1.55 -15.26 15.39
N GLU A 634 -2.10 -16.34 14.86
CA GLU A 634 -1.59 -17.01 13.67
C GLU A 634 -2.70 -17.19 12.62
N TYR A 635 -2.40 -16.71 11.42
CA TYR A 635 -3.28 -16.75 10.26
C TYR A 635 -2.58 -17.42 9.07
N ARG A 636 -3.38 -17.91 8.13
CA ARG A 636 -2.95 -18.40 6.83
C ARG A 636 -3.75 -17.72 5.73
N MET A 637 -3.09 -16.90 4.93
CA MET A 637 -3.69 -16.34 3.72
C MET A 637 -3.26 -17.18 2.52
N LEU A 638 -4.22 -17.78 1.83
CA LEU A 638 -4.01 -18.48 0.57
C LEU A 638 -4.47 -17.58 -0.57
N MET A 639 -3.57 -17.28 -1.49
CA MET A 639 -3.85 -16.49 -2.69
C MET A 639 -3.48 -17.30 -3.93
N VAL A 640 -4.42 -17.46 -4.84
CA VAL A 640 -4.26 -18.18 -6.10
C VAL A 640 -4.35 -17.16 -7.24
N VAL A 641 -3.32 -17.10 -8.08
CA VAL A 641 -3.22 -16.19 -9.23
C VAL A 641 -2.96 -16.99 -10.49
N HIS A 642 -3.69 -16.70 -11.58
CA HIS A 642 -3.40 -17.34 -12.86
C HIS A 642 -2.09 -16.81 -13.46
N HIS A 643 -1.22 -17.69 -13.94
CA HIS A 643 0.11 -17.33 -14.46
C HIS A 643 0.02 -16.45 -15.73
N LEU A 644 -1.13 -16.43 -16.40
CA LEU A 644 -1.40 -15.54 -17.55
C LEU A 644 -1.30 -14.04 -17.20
N ILE A 645 -1.54 -13.67 -15.93
CA ILE A 645 -1.54 -12.26 -15.49
C ILE A 645 -0.37 -11.93 -14.55
N ALA A 646 0.48 -12.89 -14.19
CA ALA A 646 1.58 -12.67 -13.26
C ALA A 646 2.80 -13.55 -13.56
N ASP A 647 3.99 -12.96 -13.46
CA ASP A 647 5.27 -13.66 -13.29
C ASP A 647 5.88 -13.39 -11.91
N GLY A 648 7.03 -14.00 -11.60
CA GLY A 648 7.65 -13.86 -10.29
C GLY A 648 7.98 -12.42 -9.87
N VAL A 649 8.26 -11.53 -10.83
CA VAL A 649 8.47 -10.10 -10.54
C VAL A 649 7.14 -9.42 -10.23
N ALA A 650 6.08 -9.77 -10.97
CA ALA A 650 4.73 -9.26 -10.72
C ALA A 650 4.22 -9.64 -9.32
N LEU A 651 4.48 -10.87 -8.86
CA LEU A 651 4.13 -11.30 -7.50
C LEU A 651 4.89 -10.47 -6.46
N THR A 652 6.19 -10.22 -6.67
CA THR A 652 6.98 -9.37 -5.76
C THR A 652 6.41 -7.96 -5.65
N VAL A 653 6.02 -7.36 -6.78
CA VAL A 653 5.37 -6.03 -6.81
C VAL A 653 4.02 -6.06 -6.09
N MET A 654 3.19 -7.06 -6.37
CA MET A 654 1.87 -7.24 -5.76
C MET A 654 1.97 -7.40 -4.24
N ASP A 655 2.86 -8.28 -3.76
CA ASP A 655 3.06 -8.56 -2.34
C ASP A 655 3.61 -7.32 -1.61
N ARG A 656 4.60 -6.64 -2.20
CA ARG A 656 5.14 -5.37 -1.67
C ARG A 656 4.03 -4.34 -1.50
N ASP A 657 3.26 -4.10 -2.56
CA ASP A 657 2.22 -3.06 -2.55
C ASP A 657 1.11 -3.38 -1.54
N LEU A 658 0.71 -4.66 -1.45
CA LEU A 658 -0.27 -5.12 -0.47
C LEU A 658 0.17 -4.80 0.96
N PHE A 659 1.39 -5.15 1.32
CA PHE A 659 1.87 -4.98 2.69
C PHE A 659 2.32 -3.55 3.01
N SER A 660 2.78 -2.76 2.03
CA SER A 660 2.99 -1.31 2.20
C SER A 660 1.66 -0.60 2.48
N LEU A 661 0.60 -0.91 1.72
CA LEU A 661 -0.75 -0.43 1.99
C LEU A 661 -1.25 -0.85 3.37
N TYR A 662 -1.04 -2.12 3.72
CA TYR A 662 -1.42 -2.64 5.02
C TYR A 662 -0.71 -1.93 6.18
N ARG A 663 0.51 -1.44 5.98
CA ARG A 663 1.25 -0.63 6.96
C ARG A 663 0.88 0.85 6.96
N GLY A 664 -0.02 1.27 6.08
CA GLY A 664 -0.43 2.68 5.92
C GLY A 664 0.58 3.53 5.16
N ARG A 665 1.49 2.92 4.39
CA ARG A 665 2.52 3.60 3.59
C ARG A 665 2.09 3.68 2.12
N GLN A 666 0.98 4.38 1.87
CA GLN A 666 0.41 4.48 0.53
C GLN A 666 1.35 5.20 -0.45
N GLU A 667 2.20 6.09 0.05
CA GLU A 667 3.24 6.79 -0.70
C GLU A 667 4.34 5.87 -1.28
N GLU A 668 4.48 4.64 -0.78
CA GLU A 668 5.42 3.64 -1.31
C GLU A 668 4.90 2.92 -2.56
N LEU A 669 3.61 3.07 -2.90
CA LEU A 669 3.06 2.57 -4.16
C LEU A 669 3.78 3.26 -5.32
N GLN A 670 4.65 2.51 -5.99
CA GLN A 670 5.32 3.03 -7.17
C GLN A 670 4.27 3.34 -8.25
N GLY A 671 4.34 4.56 -8.78
CA GLY A 671 3.45 5.05 -9.82
C GLY A 671 3.66 4.30 -11.12
N ALA A 672 2.72 3.45 -11.48
CA ALA A 672 2.61 2.89 -12.82
C ALA A 672 2.21 4.02 -13.79
N GLN A 673 3.18 4.79 -14.29
CA GLN A 673 2.92 5.61 -15.49
C GLN A 673 2.61 4.70 -16.68
N GLU A 674 3.20 3.51 -16.72
CA GLU A 674 3.00 2.46 -17.72
C GLU A 674 2.12 1.29 -17.20
N ASN A 675 1.35 0.67 -18.09
CA ASN A 675 0.54 -0.53 -17.81
C ASN A 675 0.81 -1.67 -18.82
N CYS A 676 0.25 -2.86 -18.58
CA CYS A 676 0.40 -4.01 -19.48
C CYS A 676 -0.03 -3.72 -20.93
N ARG A 677 -1.08 -2.92 -21.13
CA ARG A 677 -1.55 -2.54 -22.46
C ARG A 677 -0.54 -1.66 -23.20
N ASP A 678 0.19 -0.79 -22.51
CA ASP A 678 1.26 0.01 -23.12
C ASP A 678 2.39 -0.89 -23.64
N TYR A 679 2.75 -1.94 -22.89
CA TYR A 679 3.70 -2.96 -23.33
C TYR A 679 3.22 -3.70 -24.59
N VAL A 680 1.97 -4.16 -24.60
CA VAL A 680 1.38 -4.84 -25.77
C VAL A 680 1.39 -3.93 -26.99
N ARG A 681 1.02 -2.66 -26.82
CA ARG A 681 1.04 -1.68 -27.91
C ARG A 681 2.43 -1.49 -28.51
N GLU A 682 3.48 -1.51 -27.69
CA GLU A 682 4.86 -1.44 -28.19
C GLU A 682 5.25 -2.68 -28.98
N VAL A 683 4.84 -3.86 -28.53
CA VAL A 683 5.04 -5.11 -29.26
C VAL A 683 4.34 -5.07 -30.61
N ASP A 684 3.07 -4.64 -30.65
CA ASP A 684 2.28 -4.58 -31.87
C ASP A 684 2.90 -3.63 -32.90
N LEU A 685 3.44 -2.49 -32.45
CA LEU A 685 4.16 -1.54 -33.31
C LEU A 685 5.41 -2.14 -33.97
N LEU A 686 5.99 -3.23 -33.43
CA LEU A 686 7.11 -3.93 -34.07
C LEU A 686 6.65 -4.82 -35.23
N GLY A 687 5.43 -5.36 -35.17
CA GLY A 687 4.89 -6.37 -36.09
C GLY A 687 4.87 -5.92 -37.56
N ASP A 688 4.68 -4.63 -37.81
CA ASP A 688 4.50 -4.05 -39.15
C ASP A 688 5.75 -3.36 -39.73
N THR A 689 6.95 -3.65 -39.21
CA THR A 689 8.16 -2.86 -39.51
C THR A 689 9.28 -3.64 -40.20
N SER A 690 10.04 -2.92 -41.04
CA SER A 690 11.32 -3.41 -41.59
C SER A 690 12.38 -3.72 -40.53
N THR A 691 12.15 -3.30 -39.27
CA THR A 691 12.98 -3.62 -38.11
C THR A 691 12.86 -5.11 -37.76
N LEU A 692 11.66 -5.69 -37.82
CA LEU A 692 11.46 -7.10 -37.48
C LEU A 692 12.18 -8.05 -38.46
N ASP A 693 12.29 -7.66 -39.73
CA ASP A 693 13.06 -8.42 -40.72
C ASP A 693 14.57 -8.38 -40.44
N LYS A 694 15.11 -7.23 -40.04
CA LYS A 694 16.52 -7.14 -39.59
C LYS A 694 16.77 -8.00 -38.35
N HIS A 695 15.81 -8.03 -37.42
CA HIS A 695 15.91 -8.89 -36.24
C HIS A 695 15.80 -10.36 -36.62
N PHE A 696 14.99 -10.71 -37.61
CA PHE A 696 14.91 -12.07 -38.14
C PHE A 696 16.26 -12.51 -38.74
N GLU A 697 16.94 -11.66 -39.50
CA GLU A 697 18.30 -11.93 -40.00
C GLU A 697 19.30 -12.14 -38.85
N PHE A 698 19.30 -11.24 -37.86
CA PHE A 698 20.13 -11.34 -36.66
C PHE A 698 19.95 -12.69 -35.94
N TRP A 699 18.69 -13.09 -35.68
CA TRP A 699 18.40 -14.34 -34.99
C TRP A 699 18.69 -15.57 -35.85
N SER A 700 18.39 -15.53 -37.15
CA SER A 700 18.65 -16.63 -38.07
C SER A 700 20.14 -16.95 -38.18
N GLU A 701 20.99 -15.90 -38.27
CA GLU A 701 22.44 -16.09 -38.28
C GLU A 701 22.90 -16.76 -36.97
N ARG A 702 22.41 -16.29 -35.83
CA ARG A 702 22.77 -16.83 -34.52
C ARG A 702 22.36 -18.30 -34.36
N LEU A 703 21.14 -18.64 -34.78
CA LEU A 703 20.60 -20.00 -34.69
C LEU A 703 21.26 -20.99 -35.67
N SER A 704 21.76 -20.51 -36.82
CA SER A 704 22.45 -21.39 -37.78
C SER A 704 23.67 -22.11 -37.20
N LYS A 705 24.21 -21.59 -36.09
CA LYS A 705 25.39 -22.08 -35.38
C LYS A 705 25.04 -22.86 -34.11
N THR A 706 23.75 -23.08 -33.82
CA THR A 706 23.27 -23.71 -32.58
C THR A 706 22.69 -25.10 -32.83
N SER A 707 23.29 -26.12 -32.22
CA SER A 707 22.70 -27.46 -32.08
C SER A 707 23.30 -28.12 -30.85
N MET A 708 22.46 -28.70 -30.00
CA MET A 708 22.89 -29.41 -28.79
C MET A 708 22.00 -30.63 -28.57
N CYS A 709 22.62 -31.77 -28.30
CA CYS A 709 21.94 -32.99 -27.89
C CYS A 709 22.38 -33.32 -26.46
N CYS A 710 21.45 -33.27 -25.51
CA CYS A 710 21.74 -33.67 -24.15
C CYS A 710 21.79 -35.21 -24.04
N PRO A 711 22.82 -35.79 -23.41
CA PRO A 711 22.80 -37.21 -23.04
C PRO A 711 21.55 -37.52 -22.23
N LYS A 712 21.00 -38.74 -22.34
CA LYS A 712 19.86 -39.22 -21.56
C LYS A 712 20.24 -40.55 -20.92
N ASP A 713 19.95 -40.77 -19.64
CA ASP A 713 20.13 -42.10 -19.03
C ASP A 713 19.19 -43.12 -19.68
N ASN A 714 17.96 -42.68 -19.98
CA ASN A 714 16.98 -43.46 -20.72
C ASN A 714 16.42 -42.63 -21.90
N PRO A 715 16.87 -42.87 -23.13
CA PRO A 715 16.39 -42.16 -24.32
C PRO A 715 14.89 -42.34 -24.62
N GLN A 716 14.26 -43.38 -24.08
CA GLN A 716 12.83 -43.69 -24.26
C GLN A 716 11.95 -43.17 -23.12
N GLY A 717 12.53 -42.49 -22.12
CA GLY A 717 11.78 -41.94 -21.00
C GLY A 717 10.83 -40.83 -21.41
N ASP A 718 9.67 -40.75 -20.78
CA ASP A 718 8.66 -39.73 -21.10
C ASP A 718 9.01 -38.40 -20.42
N ASN A 719 8.93 -37.29 -21.15
CA ASN A 719 9.23 -35.94 -20.65
C ASN A 719 7.93 -35.19 -20.32
N ARG A 720 7.19 -35.61 -19.30
CA ARG A 720 5.92 -35.00 -18.92
C ARG A 720 5.95 -34.45 -17.51
N ILE A 721 5.03 -33.55 -17.21
CA ILE A 721 4.83 -33.02 -15.86
C ILE A 721 4.63 -34.18 -14.84
N ALA A 722 3.87 -35.23 -15.21
CA ALA A 722 3.66 -36.40 -14.33
C ALA A 722 4.93 -37.22 -14.02
N THR A 723 5.95 -37.13 -14.87
CA THR A 723 7.24 -37.81 -14.66
C THR A 723 8.29 -36.88 -14.06
N GLN A 724 7.94 -35.61 -13.81
CA GLN A 724 8.85 -34.62 -13.26
C GLN A 724 9.25 -34.96 -11.82
N SER A 725 10.52 -34.73 -11.52
CA SER A 725 11.12 -34.74 -10.21
C SER A 725 11.98 -33.49 -10.05
N MET A 726 12.40 -33.22 -8.82
CA MET A 726 13.13 -32.02 -8.45
C MET A 726 14.36 -32.40 -7.65
N PHE A 727 15.50 -31.81 -8.03
CA PHE A 727 16.75 -31.89 -7.28
C PHE A 727 17.11 -30.49 -6.79
N GLU A 728 17.35 -30.35 -5.50
CA GLU A 728 17.73 -29.07 -4.89
C GLU A 728 19.12 -29.15 -4.28
N ARG A 729 19.90 -28.09 -4.46
CA ARG A 729 21.19 -27.93 -3.81
C ARG A 729 21.43 -26.47 -3.46
N SER A 730 21.78 -26.24 -2.20
CA SER A 730 22.13 -24.92 -1.69
C SER A 730 23.61 -24.85 -1.35
N LEU A 731 24.20 -23.69 -1.53
CA LEU A 731 25.59 -23.40 -1.23
C LEU A 731 25.67 -22.09 -0.45
N GLN A 732 26.48 -22.03 0.61
CA GLN A 732 26.78 -20.77 1.28
C GLN A 732 28.00 -20.11 0.63
N TRP A 733 27.96 -18.79 0.41
CA TRP A 733 29.10 -18.04 -0.16
C TRP A 733 30.36 -18.18 0.72
N CYS A 734 30.18 -18.28 2.05
CA CYS A 734 31.27 -18.49 2.99
C CYS A 734 32.00 -19.84 2.79
N ASP A 735 31.32 -20.86 2.24
CA ASP A 735 31.95 -22.16 1.93
C ASP A 735 32.99 -22.04 0.81
N TRP A 736 32.90 -20.99 -0.01
CA TRP A 736 33.81 -20.72 -1.12
C TRP A 736 34.83 -19.63 -0.80
N ASN A 737 34.72 -18.97 0.36
CA ASN A 737 35.58 -17.86 0.79
C ASN A 737 35.69 -16.75 -0.27
N ILE A 738 34.57 -16.48 -0.96
CA ILE A 738 34.51 -15.46 -2.02
C ILE A 738 34.38 -14.08 -1.39
N ASP A 739 35.23 -13.16 -1.83
CA ASP A 739 35.05 -11.74 -1.55
C ASP A 739 34.17 -11.11 -2.64
N MET A 740 32.87 -11.04 -2.38
CA MET A 740 31.90 -10.48 -3.31
C MET A 740 32.22 -9.03 -3.69
N ALA A 741 32.86 -8.26 -2.80
CA ALA A 741 33.25 -6.87 -3.06
C ALA A 741 34.47 -6.76 -3.98
N ALA A 742 35.25 -7.83 -4.12
CA ALA A 742 36.42 -7.87 -5.01
C ALA A 742 36.08 -8.29 -6.45
N LEU A 743 34.86 -8.79 -6.70
CA LEU A 743 34.45 -9.25 -8.03
C LEU A 743 34.22 -8.08 -8.99
N LYS A 744 35.10 -7.95 -10.00
CA LYS A 744 34.94 -7.00 -11.11
C LYS A 744 33.92 -7.45 -12.17
N VAL A 745 33.35 -8.65 -12.02
CA VAL A 745 32.38 -9.28 -12.91
C VAL A 745 31.11 -9.54 -12.12
N ARG A 746 29.93 -9.34 -12.72
CA ARG A 746 28.67 -9.65 -12.06
C ARG A 746 28.61 -11.14 -11.70
N LEU A 747 28.25 -11.44 -10.46
CA LEU A 747 28.08 -12.79 -9.93
C LEU A 747 27.27 -13.71 -10.88
N PHE A 748 26.18 -13.16 -11.44
CA PHE A 748 25.34 -13.86 -12.41
C PHE A 748 26.11 -14.34 -13.64
N ASP A 749 27.01 -13.51 -14.19
CA ASP A 749 27.77 -13.85 -15.39
C ASP A 749 28.70 -15.04 -15.11
N CYS A 750 29.35 -15.06 -13.94
CA CYS A 750 30.18 -16.18 -13.49
C CYS A 750 29.37 -17.48 -13.35
N ILE A 751 28.20 -17.41 -12.70
CA ILE A 751 27.30 -18.57 -12.51
C ILE A 751 26.79 -19.09 -13.85
N ALA A 752 26.38 -18.21 -14.76
CA ALA A 752 25.89 -18.57 -16.09
C ALA A 752 27.01 -19.20 -16.94
N VAL A 753 28.20 -18.60 -17.01
CA VAL A 753 29.34 -19.16 -17.75
C VAL A 753 29.80 -20.49 -17.17
N ALA A 754 29.76 -20.67 -15.85
CA ALA A 754 30.02 -21.96 -15.22
C ALA A 754 29.03 -23.04 -15.70
N LEU A 755 27.75 -22.69 -15.87
CA LEU A 755 26.75 -23.61 -16.39
C LEU A 755 27.04 -23.97 -17.86
N TYR A 756 27.45 -22.99 -18.68
CA TYR A 756 27.88 -23.28 -20.04
C TYR A 756 29.07 -24.23 -20.09
N ARG A 757 30.10 -24.04 -19.24
CA ARG A 757 31.23 -24.98 -19.15
C ARG A 757 30.76 -26.39 -18.79
N GLN A 758 29.86 -26.49 -17.80
CA GLN A 758 29.32 -27.79 -17.41
C GLN A 758 28.48 -28.44 -18.51
N LEU A 759 27.68 -27.65 -19.24
CA LEU A 759 26.97 -28.14 -20.43
C LEU A 759 27.94 -28.61 -21.51
N GLY A 760 29.04 -27.87 -21.74
CA GLY A 760 30.06 -28.25 -22.71
C GLY A 760 30.71 -29.60 -22.40
N VAL A 761 31.04 -29.83 -21.12
CA VAL A 761 31.52 -31.14 -20.63
C VAL A 761 30.45 -32.21 -20.79
N TRP A 762 29.21 -31.92 -20.37
CA TRP A 762 28.13 -32.90 -20.35
C TRP A 762 27.68 -33.33 -21.75
N THR A 763 27.61 -32.40 -22.70
CA THR A 763 27.16 -32.67 -24.07
C THR A 763 28.31 -32.84 -25.07
N GLU A 764 29.56 -32.87 -24.59
CA GLU A 764 30.78 -32.99 -25.40
C GLU A 764 30.84 -31.97 -26.56
N THR A 765 30.46 -30.73 -26.28
CA THR A 765 30.45 -29.65 -27.28
C THR A 765 31.25 -28.44 -26.82
N SER A 766 31.91 -27.77 -27.76
CA SER A 766 32.59 -26.50 -27.50
C SER A 766 31.67 -25.28 -27.66
N ASN A 767 30.43 -25.45 -28.13
CA ASN A 767 29.48 -24.35 -28.30
C ASN A 767 28.08 -24.71 -27.73
N PRO A 768 27.96 -24.93 -26.41
CA PRO A 768 26.69 -25.27 -25.78
C PRO A 768 25.66 -24.15 -25.90
N VAL A 769 24.39 -24.53 -25.92
CA VAL A 769 23.24 -23.62 -26.08
C VAL A 769 22.31 -23.75 -24.90
N LEU A 770 21.97 -22.61 -24.31
CA LEU A 770 21.11 -22.53 -23.13
C LEU A 770 19.96 -21.57 -23.42
N ALA A 771 18.73 -21.94 -23.04
CA ALA A 771 17.61 -21.03 -23.06
C ALA A 771 17.64 -20.17 -21.78
N HIS A 772 17.91 -18.88 -21.91
CA HIS A 772 17.84 -17.93 -20.79
C HIS A 772 16.44 -17.36 -20.68
N ARG A 773 15.86 -17.44 -19.49
CA ARG A 773 14.64 -16.71 -19.16
C ARG A 773 14.97 -15.28 -18.81
N LEU A 774 14.41 -14.34 -19.56
CA LEU A 774 14.58 -12.90 -19.36
C LEU A 774 13.24 -12.30 -18.92
N HIS A 775 13.26 -11.42 -17.91
CA HIS A 775 12.05 -10.78 -17.37
C HIS A 775 11.49 -9.65 -18.26
N ARG A 776 12.28 -9.12 -19.19
CA ARG A 776 11.88 -8.18 -20.28
C ARG A 776 11.11 -6.92 -19.84
N ARG A 777 11.45 -6.39 -18.68
CA ARG A 777 10.84 -5.16 -18.11
C ARG A 777 11.56 -3.86 -18.49
N ASN A 778 12.69 -3.96 -19.17
CA ASN A 778 13.46 -2.83 -19.73
C ASN A 778 13.64 -3.08 -21.24
N LEU A 779 12.70 -2.62 -22.05
CA LEU A 779 12.73 -2.82 -23.51
C LEU A 779 13.61 -1.76 -24.21
N ASP A 780 13.65 -0.54 -23.67
CA ASP A 780 14.53 0.55 -24.07
C ASP A 780 14.91 1.46 -22.88
N CYS A 781 15.71 2.51 -23.12
CA CYS A 781 16.11 3.48 -22.10
C CYS A 781 15.04 4.51 -21.72
N LYS A 782 13.82 4.44 -22.30
CA LYS A 782 12.78 5.46 -22.17
C LYS A 782 11.58 5.01 -21.34
N ARG A 783 11.30 3.70 -21.26
CA ARG A 783 10.16 3.15 -20.49
C ARG A 783 10.55 1.94 -19.66
N GLN A 784 10.06 1.89 -18.43
CA GLN A 784 10.41 0.86 -17.45
C GLN A 784 9.15 0.18 -16.90
N TYR A 785 9.03 -1.12 -17.14
CA TYR A 785 7.91 -1.94 -16.65
C TYR A 785 8.25 -2.65 -15.33
N ALA A 786 9.23 -2.14 -14.57
CA ALA A 786 9.71 -2.78 -13.34
C ALA A 786 8.61 -2.87 -12.26
N GLY A 787 7.75 -1.85 -12.16
CA GLY A 787 6.65 -1.78 -11.19
C GLY A 787 5.28 -2.26 -11.71
N VAL A 788 5.22 -2.88 -12.90
CA VAL A 788 3.94 -3.24 -13.56
C VAL A 788 3.59 -4.70 -13.27
N VAL A 789 2.42 -4.99 -12.69
CA VAL A 789 1.94 -6.38 -12.59
C VAL A 789 1.54 -6.90 -13.97
N GLY A 790 2.00 -8.10 -14.31
CA GLY A 790 1.82 -8.73 -15.62
C GLY A 790 2.82 -9.85 -15.86
N TRP A 791 2.60 -10.68 -16.88
CA TRP A 791 3.56 -11.71 -17.28
C TRP A 791 4.39 -11.24 -18.49
N PHE A 792 5.67 -10.95 -18.27
CA PHE A 792 6.60 -10.46 -19.31
C PHE A 792 7.77 -11.40 -19.58
N ALA A 793 8.00 -12.36 -18.69
CA ALA A 793 9.11 -13.30 -18.81
C ALA A 793 9.01 -14.20 -20.05
N GLY A 794 10.08 -14.25 -20.84
CA GLY A 794 10.19 -15.11 -22.01
C GLY A 794 11.60 -15.63 -22.24
N ASP A 795 11.71 -16.76 -22.94
CA ASP A 795 12.96 -17.51 -23.08
C ASP A 795 13.67 -17.17 -24.41
N VAL A 796 15.00 -17.05 -24.39
CA VAL A 796 15.85 -16.83 -25.59
C VAL A 796 17.04 -17.78 -25.61
N PRO A 797 17.39 -18.40 -26.75
CA PRO A 797 18.57 -19.24 -26.85
C PRO A 797 19.83 -18.38 -26.96
N VAL A 798 20.83 -18.71 -26.15
CA VAL A 798 22.16 -18.09 -26.17
C VAL A 798 23.19 -19.21 -26.20
N SER A 799 24.14 -19.12 -27.12
CA SER A 799 25.26 -20.07 -27.25
C SER A 799 26.55 -19.43 -26.75
N LEU A 800 27.50 -20.22 -26.24
CA LEU A 800 28.78 -19.71 -25.78
C LEU A 800 29.94 -20.52 -26.34
N ASP A 801 30.92 -19.87 -26.96
CA ASP A 801 32.12 -20.54 -27.49
C ASP A 801 33.13 -20.78 -26.36
N LEU A 802 33.17 -22.03 -25.90
CA LEU A 802 34.07 -22.48 -24.83
C LEU A 802 35.51 -22.65 -25.28
N THR A 803 35.84 -22.49 -26.58
CA THR A 803 37.24 -22.53 -27.04
C THR A 803 38.02 -21.28 -26.68
N LYS A 804 37.31 -20.19 -26.34
CA LYS A 804 37.90 -18.93 -25.86
C LYS A 804 38.42 -19.07 -24.42
N PRO A 805 39.41 -18.24 -24.00
CA PRO A 805 39.79 -18.14 -22.59
C PRO A 805 38.64 -17.58 -21.74
N LEU A 806 38.72 -17.69 -20.41
CA LEU A 806 37.64 -17.29 -19.49
C LEU A 806 37.20 -15.83 -19.69
N GLU A 807 38.16 -14.91 -19.82
CA GLU A 807 37.94 -13.50 -20.09
C GLU A 807 37.10 -13.32 -21.36
N GLY A 808 37.46 -14.07 -22.42
CA GLY A 808 36.75 -14.06 -23.70
C GLY A 808 35.36 -14.68 -23.62
N GLN A 809 35.18 -15.72 -22.80
CA GLN A 809 33.87 -16.34 -22.54
C GLN A 809 32.93 -15.36 -21.81
N LEU A 810 33.41 -14.70 -20.75
CA LEU A 810 32.63 -13.71 -20.00
C LEU A 810 32.28 -12.49 -20.85
N ALA A 811 33.26 -11.93 -21.57
CA ALA A 811 33.04 -10.81 -22.46
C ALA A 811 32.07 -11.15 -23.60
N GLU A 812 32.18 -12.35 -24.18
CA GLU A 812 31.24 -12.82 -25.19
C GLU A 812 29.83 -12.96 -24.62
N PHE A 813 29.66 -13.59 -23.46
CA PHE A 813 28.35 -13.77 -22.83
C PHE A 813 27.69 -12.41 -22.58
N GLN A 814 28.41 -11.46 -21.97
CA GLN A 814 27.91 -10.11 -21.71
C GLN A 814 27.55 -9.38 -23.00
N ALA A 815 28.43 -9.41 -24.02
CA ALA A 815 28.17 -8.80 -25.32
C ALA A 815 26.93 -9.41 -25.99
N GLN A 816 26.77 -10.73 -25.90
CA GLN A 816 25.65 -11.47 -26.45
C GLN A 816 24.31 -11.12 -25.78
N ILE A 817 24.29 -10.89 -24.47
CA ILE A 817 23.11 -10.44 -23.72
C ILE A 817 22.79 -8.97 -24.01
N LYS A 818 23.82 -8.10 -24.07
CA LYS A 818 23.67 -6.67 -24.36
C LYS A 818 23.21 -6.40 -25.79
N ALA A 819 23.63 -7.23 -26.74
CA ALA A 819 23.26 -7.11 -28.16
C ALA A 819 21.86 -7.65 -28.50
N LEU A 820 21.10 -8.16 -27.53
CA LEU A 820 19.78 -8.72 -27.78
C LEU A 820 18.79 -7.62 -28.24
N PRO A 821 18.21 -7.73 -29.44
CA PRO A 821 17.26 -6.73 -29.92
C PRO A 821 16.02 -6.70 -29.01
N MET A 822 15.73 -5.52 -28.46
CA MET A 822 14.64 -5.28 -27.51
C MET A 822 14.67 -6.24 -26.30
N GLY A 823 15.86 -6.48 -25.73
CA GLY A 823 16.02 -7.39 -24.59
C GLY A 823 15.60 -8.83 -24.87
N GLY A 824 15.61 -9.25 -26.13
CA GLY A 824 15.21 -10.60 -26.55
C GLY A 824 13.73 -10.76 -26.92
N LEU A 825 12.91 -9.72 -26.74
CA LEU A 825 11.46 -9.74 -27.03
C LEU A 825 11.14 -10.21 -28.45
N THR A 826 11.91 -9.71 -29.42
CA THR A 826 11.68 -9.96 -30.85
C THR A 826 11.87 -11.43 -31.24
N TYR A 827 12.66 -12.19 -30.48
CA TYR A 827 12.82 -13.62 -30.69
C TYR A 827 11.49 -14.36 -30.47
N GLU A 828 10.77 -14.04 -29.40
CA GLU A 828 9.51 -14.69 -29.07
C GLU A 828 8.39 -14.29 -30.05
N VAL A 829 8.35 -13.02 -30.46
CA VAL A 829 7.43 -12.55 -31.53
C VAL A 829 7.64 -13.35 -32.82
N LEU A 830 8.89 -13.46 -33.29
CA LEU A 830 9.23 -14.21 -34.49
C LEU A 830 8.94 -15.72 -34.35
N SER A 831 9.14 -16.27 -33.16
CA SER A 831 8.84 -17.68 -32.86
C SER A 831 7.34 -17.95 -32.84
N ASN A 832 6.52 -17.05 -32.27
CA ASN A 832 5.06 -17.13 -32.27
C ASN A 832 4.48 -17.06 -33.70
N GLN A 833 5.15 -16.36 -34.62
CA GLN A 833 4.81 -16.29 -36.04
C GLN A 833 5.30 -17.50 -36.85
N GLY A 834 6.01 -18.46 -36.22
CA GLY A 834 6.59 -19.62 -36.90
C GLY A 834 7.78 -19.29 -37.81
N ARG A 835 8.31 -18.06 -37.76
CA ARG A 835 9.50 -17.66 -38.53
C ARG A 835 10.78 -18.25 -37.93
N LEU A 836 10.83 -18.37 -36.60
CA LEU A 836 11.93 -18.98 -35.85
C LEU A 836 11.46 -20.20 -35.06
N PRO A 837 12.35 -21.18 -34.78
CA PRO A 837 12.04 -22.25 -33.84
C PRO A 837 11.85 -21.71 -32.42
N ARG A 838 11.08 -22.41 -31.59
CA ARG A 838 10.95 -22.11 -30.16
C ARG A 838 12.29 -22.29 -29.44
N ALA A 839 12.54 -21.52 -28.38
CA ALA A 839 13.78 -21.61 -27.60
C ALA A 839 14.08 -23.05 -27.12
N HIS A 840 13.06 -23.77 -26.66
CA HIS A 840 13.20 -25.16 -26.21
C HIS A 840 13.52 -26.17 -27.32
N ALA A 841 13.22 -25.84 -28.59
CA ALA A 841 13.61 -26.67 -29.73
C ALA A 841 15.08 -26.50 -30.09
N VAL A 842 15.72 -25.42 -29.63
CA VAL A 842 17.13 -25.08 -29.89
C VAL A 842 18.01 -25.43 -28.68
N GLY A 843 17.55 -25.10 -27.48
CA GLY A 843 18.21 -25.38 -26.21
C GLY A 843 17.36 -26.28 -25.33
N ALA A 844 17.83 -27.49 -25.03
CA ALA A 844 17.11 -28.45 -24.21
C ALA A 844 17.17 -28.16 -22.70
N VAL A 845 18.00 -27.19 -22.28
CA VAL A 845 18.15 -26.74 -20.90
C VAL A 845 17.70 -25.28 -20.79
N ARG A 846 16.93 -24.95 -19.76
CA ARG A 846 16.54 -23.58 -19.42
C ARG A 846 17.23 -23.14 -18.14
N LEU A 847 17.74 -21.91 -18.12
CA LEU A 847 18.16 -21.21 -16.91
C LEU A 847 17.20 -20.06 -16.61
N ASN A 848 16.59 -20.11 -15.44
CA ASN A 848 15.77 -19.07 -14.85
C ASN A 848 16.49 -18.51 -13.63
N TYR A 849 17.14 -17.37 -13.80
CA TYR A 849 17.78 -16.67 -12.69
C TYR A 849 16.77 -15.76 -11.98
N GLN A 850 16.62 -16.00 -10.69
CA GLN A 850 15.74 -15.25 -9.80
C GLN A 850 16.62 -14.69 -8.68
N PRO A 851 16.64 -13.38 -8.42
CA PRO A 851 17.05 -12.93 -7.09
C PRO A 851 16.17 -13.66 -6.07
N MET A 852 16.71 -14.13 -4.93
CA MET A 852 15.84 -14.57 -3.85
C MET A 852 14.85 -13.45 -3.57
N HIS A 853 13.57 -13.81 -3.42
CA HIS A 853 12.55 -12.85 -3.08
C HIS A 853 12.94 -12.13 -1.80
N LEU A 854 13.41 -10.90 -1.94
CA LEU A 854 13.29 -9.89 -0.91
C LEU A 854 11.80 -9.58 -0.82
N MET A 855 11.04 -10.45 -0.15
CA MET A 855 9.92 -9.91 0.61
C MET A 855 10.54 -8.81 1.47
N PRO A 856 9.99 -7.59 1.49
CA PRO A 856 10.39 -6.65 2.51
C PRO A 856 10.25 -7.40 3.83
N GLU A 857 11.33 -7.55 4.61
CA GLU A 857 11.31 -8.29 5.87
C GLU A 857 10.08 -7.81 6.67
N LEU A 858 9.06 -8.65 6.68
CA LEU A 858 7.80 -8.42 7.33
C LEU A 858 7.89 -9.26 8.57
N ASP A 859 8.19 -8.62 9.70
CA ASP A 859 8.19 -9.28 10.99
C ASP A 859 6.90 -10.09 11.15
N GLY A 860 7.05 -11.40 11.34
CA GLY A 860 5.92 -12.32 11.51
C GLY A 860 5.26 -12.83 10.22
N VAL A 861 5.70 -12.46 9.01
CA VAL A 861 5.17 -13.01 7.75
C VAL A 861 6.16 -13.94 7.08
N GLU A 862 5.75 -15.19 6.87
CA GLU A 862 6.47 -16.19 6.08
C GLU A 862 5.65 -16.52 4.83
N LEU A 863 6.30 -16.76 3.69
CA LEU A 863 5.63 -17.02 2.42
C LEU A 863 6.14 -18.30 1.76
N GLU A 864 5.21 -19.16 1.38
CA GLU A 864 5.42 -20.35 0.57
C GLU A 864 4.77 -20.18 -0.80
N TYR A 865 5.47 -20.60 -1.87
CA TYR A 865 4.94 -20.62 -3.23
C TYR A 865 4.79 -22.05 -3.74
N ARG A 866 3.66 -22.34 -4.38
CA ARG A 866 3.42 -23.59 -5.12
C ARG A 866 2.90 -23.28 -6.52
N LEU A 867 3.23 -24.15 -7.48
CA LEU A 867 2.66 -24.14 -8.82
C LEU A 867 1.60 -25.23 -8.89
N PHE A 868 0.40 -24.86 -9.34
CA PHE A 868 -0.70 -25.79 -9.58
C PHE A 868 -0.90 -25.93 -11.09
N GLU A 869 -0.65 -27.13 -11.60
CA GLU A 869 -0.71 -27.51 -13.03
C GLU A 869 -1.59 -28.77 -13.14
N PRO A 870 -2.64 -28.84 -13.99
CA PRO A 870 -3.34 -30.08 -14.27
C PRO A 870 -2.74 -30.74 -15.55
N PRO A 871 -3.40 -31.77 -16.14
CA PRO A 871 -2.85 -33.09 -16.48
C PRO A 871 -1.64 -33.09 -17.44
N PRO A 872 -0.95 -34.24 -17.66
CA PRO A 872 0.47 -34.28 -17.98
C PRO A 872 0.81 -33.79 -19.39
N HIS A 873 1.02 -32.48 -19.52
CA HIS A 873 1.65 -31.89 -20.69
C HIS A 873 3.11 -32.32 -20.79
N GLU A 874 3.60 -32.36 -22.02
CA GLU A 874 5.02 -32.51 -22.28
C GLU A 874 5.77 -31.32 -21.69
N CYS A 875 6.82 -31.58 -20.92
CA CYS A 875 7.74 -30.55 -20.43
C CYS A 875 8.50 -29.95 -21.61
N ALA A 876 8.63 -28.62 -21.65
CA ALA A 876 9.31 -27.97 -22.77
C ALA A 876 10.81 -28.28 -22.79
N TYR A 877 11.42 -28.34 -21.61
CA TYR A 877 12.86 -28.52 -21.44
C TYR A 877 13.14 -29.88 -20.82
N LEU A 878 14.33 -30.44 -21.10
CA LEU A 878 14.82 -31.65 -20.45
C LEU A 878 15.29 -31.36 -19.02
N LEU A 879 15.95 -30.20 -18.84
CA LEU A 879 16.32 -29.66 -17.54
C LEU A 879 15.82 -28.22 -17.45
N ASP A 880 15.00 -27.93 -16.44
CA ASP A 880 14.58 -26.58 -16.10
C ASP A 880 15.26 -26.17 -14.79
N ILE A 881 16.23 -25.27 -14.90
CA ILE A 881 17.11 -24.85 -13.82
C ILE A 881 16.65 -23.50 -13.30
N ILE A 882 16.34 -23.42 -12.01
CA ILE A 882 16.07 -22.19 -11.30
C ILE A 882 17.28 -21.91 -10.40
N ALA A 883 17.92 -20.76 -10.60
CA ALA A 883 19.05 -20.31 -9.80
C ALA A 883 18.62 -19.11 -8.96
N ARG A 884 18.69 -19.24 -7.64
CA ARG A 884 18.28 -18.23 -6.65
C ARG A 884 19.46 -17.74 -5.84
N THR A 885 19.72 -16.45 -5.86
CA THR A 885 20.82 -15.83 -5.11
C THR A 885 20.29 -15.00 -3.95
N GLY A 886 20.79 -15.30 -2.76
CA GLY A 886 20.64 -14.49 -1.55
C GLY A 886 21.93 -13.81 -1.15
N ASP A 887 21.87 -12.99 -0.09
CA ASP A 887 23.03 -12.29 0.47
C ASP A 887 24.12 -13.27 0.96
N ARG A 888 23.72 -14.50 1.31
CA ARG A 888 24.61 -15.50 1.94
C ARG A 888 24.68 -16.81 1.19
N ASP A 889 23.79 -17.05 0.24
CA ASP A 889 23.67 -18.34 -0.43
C ASP A 889 23.25 -18.30 -1.90
N LEU A 890 23.52 -19.42 -2.58
CA LEU A 890 23.03 -19.78 -3.89
C LEU A 890 22.21 -21.06 -3.76
N GLN A 891 20.93 -20.99 -4.08
CA GLN A 891 20.05 -22.15 -4.20
C GLN A 891 19.84 -22.49 -5.68
N ILE A 892 20.12 -23.73 -6.03
CA ILE A 892 19.84 -24.31 -7.35
C ILE A 892 18.73 -25.34 -7.22
N ILE A 893 17.71 -25.18 -8.05
CA ILE A 893 16.61 -26.13 -8.19
C ILE A 893 16.60 -26.61 -9.64
N VAL A 894 16.74 -27.92 -9.84
CA VAL A 894 16.68 -28.56 -11.17
C VAL A 894 15.42 -29.40 -11.25
N ARG A 895 14.53 -29.06 -12.17
CA ARG A 895 13.37 -29.88 -12.54
C ARG A 895 13.70 -30.72 -13.77
N TYR A 896 13.44 -32.02 -13.69
CA TYR A 896 13.79 -33.00 -14.72
C TYR A 896 12.81 -34.18 -14.70
N SER A 897 12.73 -34.96 -15.79
CA SER A 897 11.97 -36.22 -15.79
C SER A 897 12.76 -37.36 -15.17
N LYS A 898 12.21 -38.00 -14.14
CA LYS A 898 12.81 -39.20 -13.50
C LYS A 898 12.78 -40.45 -14.39
N GLU A 899 12.02 -40.41 -15.49
CA GLU A 899 12.05 -41.46 -16.50
C GLU A 899 13.18 -41.29 -17.52
N ILE A 900 13.73 -40.08 -17.64
CA ILE A 900 14.84 -39.74 -18.55
C ILE A 900 16.19 -39.73 -17.82
N TYR A 901 16.21 -39.18 -16.60
CA TYR A 901 17.43 -39.03 -15.80
C TYR A 901 17.29 -39.67 -14.43
N ARG A 902 18.39 -40.27 -13.98
CA ARG A 902 18.57 -40.66 -12.58
C ARG A 902 19.00 -39.44 -11.76
N GLU A 903 18.60 -39.40 -10.49
CA GLU A 903 18.99 -38.30 -9.60
C GLU A 903 20.52 -38.18 -9.47
N GLU A 904 21.26 -39.30 -9.49
CA GLU A 904 22.72 -39.29 -9.45
C GLU A 904 23.35 -38.56 -10.63
N THR A 905 22.75 -38.66 -11.82
CA THR A 905 23.19 -37.94 -13.03
C THR A 905 22.99 -36.44 -12.88
N ILE A 906 21.82 -36.04 -12.35
CA ILE A 906 21.51 -34.62 -12.10
C ILE A 906 22.41 -34.05 -11.00
N ARG A 907 22.63 -34.81 -9.92
CA ARG A 907 23.55 -34.45 -8.85
C ARG A 907 24.96 -34.23 -9.40
N ALA A 908 25.50 -35.19 -10.15
CA ALA A 908 26.82 -35.06 -10.77
C ALA A 908 26.92 -33.85 -11.71
N PHE A 909 25.84 -33.55 -12.45
CA PHE A 909 25.78 -32.36 -13.31
C PHE A 909 25.86 -31.06 -12.49
N VAL A 910 25.07 -30.93 -11.42
CA VAL A 910 25.10 -29.74 -10.55
C VAL A 910 26.42 -29.64 -9.79
N ASP A 911 26.99 -30.76 -9.36
CA ASP A 911 28.29 -30.79 -8.70
C ASP A 911 29.41 -30.26 -9.61
N GLY A 912 29.45 -30.71 -10.87
CA GLY A 912 30.39 -30.17 -11.86
C GLY A 912 30.14 -28.70 -12.19
N TRP A 913 28.89 -28.23 -12.19
CA TRP A 913 28.59 -26.81 -12.34
C TRP A 913 29.17 -25.98 -11.19
N PHE A 914 29.02 -26.44 -9.95
CA PHE A 914 29.58 -25.78 -8.78
C PHE A 914 31.11 -25.77 -8.78
N ASP A 915 31.75 -26.85 -9.21
CA ASP A 915 33.22 -26.88 -9.34
C ASP A 915 33.71 -25.90 -10.41
N ASN A 916 33.00 -25.80 -11.55
CA ASN A 916 33.28 -24.79 -12.57
C ASN A 916 33.10 -23.37 -12.04
N ALA A 917 32.04 -23.10 -11.27
CA ALA A 917 31.78 -21.79 -10.69
C ALA A 917 32.87 -21.39 -9.70
N ARG A 918 33.25 -22.28 -8.78
CA ARG A 918 34.36 -22.05 -7.83
C ARG A 918 35.68 -21.75 -8.56
N THR A 919 35.96 -22.47 -9.65
CA THR A 919 37.15 -22.25 -10.47
C THR A 919 37.13 -20.86 -11.10
N ILE A 920 36.01 -20.46 -11.71
CA ILE A 920 35.83 -19.13 -12.30
C ILE A 920 36.00 -18.03 -11.24
N PHE A 921 35.41 -18.18 -10.06
CA PHE A 921 35.55 -17.19 -8.99
C PHE A 921 37.00 -16.99 -8.56
N GLY A 922 37.74 -18.08 -8.35
CA GLY A 922 39.16 -17.98 -7.99
C GLY A 922 40.03 -17.36 -9.09
N GLU A 923 39.70 -17.56 -10.37
CA GLU A 923 40.40 -16.92 -11.49
C GLU A 923 40.09 -15.41 -11.56
N VAL A 924 38.82 -15.02 -11.41
CA VAL A 924 38.37 -13.62 -11.50
C VAL A 924 38.87 -12.78 -10.32
N GLU A 925 38.91 -13.33 -9.11
CA GLU A 925 39.53 -12.66 -7.95
C GLU A 925 41.02 -12.37 -8.16
N GLY A 926 41.70 -13.17 -8.99
CA GLY A 926 43.11 -13.01 -9.33
C GLY A 926 43.42 -11.94 -10.38
N TRP A 927 42.41 -11.34 -11.02
CA TRP A 927 42.61 -10.30 -12.04
C TRP A 927 43.03 -8.96 -11.39
N ALA A 928 44.22 -8.46 -11.74
CA ALA A 928 44.88 -7.32 -11.08
C ALA A 928 44.09 -5.97 -11.15
N GLN A 929 44.43 -5.04 -10.25
CA GLN A 929 43.83 -3.70 -10.17
C GLN A 929 44.10 -2.82 -11.41
N ASP A 930 45.21 -3.02 -12.13
CA ASP A 930 45.71 -2.09 -13.17
C ASP A 930 45.11 -2.25 -14.58
N ASP A 931 44.31 -3.28 -14.86
CA ASP A 931 43.61 -3.43 -16.15
C ASP A 931 42.24 -2.72 -16.12
N GLU A 932 42.28 -1.38 -16.07
CA GLU A 932 41.11 -0.47 -16.10
C GLU A 932 40.25 -0.61 -17.38
N GLN A 933 40.75 -1.31 -18.40
CA GLN A 933 40.08 -1.45 -19.69
C GLN A 933 39.11 -2.62 -19.81
N VAL A 934 39.06 -3.57 -18.86
CA VAL A 934 38.44 -4.86 -19.17
C VAL A 934 36.93 -4.91 -18.90
N LEU A 935 36.36 -4.18 -17.93
CA LEU A 935 34.94 -4.38 -17.55
C LEU A 935 34.17 -3.16 -17.03
N THR A 936 34.66 -1.93 -17.19
CA THR A 936 34.09 -0.71 -16.56
C THR A 936 32.85 -0.11 -17.25
N THR A 937 32.02 -0.87 -17.99
CA THR A 937 30.78 -0.27 -18.56
C THR A 937 29.67 -1.26 -18.90
N VAL A 938 29.01 -1.85 -17.90
CA VAL A 938 27.64 -2.41 -18.05
C VAL A 938 26.83 -2.26 -16.78
#